data_AF-A0A8J4BM03-F1
#
_entry.id   AF-A0A8J4BM03-F1
#
_cell.length_a   1.000
_cell.length_b   1.000
_cell.length_c   1.000
_cell.angle_alpha   90.00
_cell.angle_beta   90.00
_cell.angle_gamma   90.00
#
_symmetry.space_group_name_H-M   'P 1'
#
loop_
_entity.id
_entity.type
_entity.pdbx_description
1 polymer ?
#
loop_
_entity_poly.entity_id
_entity_poly.type
_entity_poly.pdbx_seq_one_letter_code
_entity_poly.pdbx_strand_id
1 'polypeptide(L)'
;MAPANCDSRWTFKLLPYTWQRCFQRSLLSLLLLVATSLVALDGASAATPPSPVPPSLPAPMLIGPLLLRPPLPQPMIAASVLSINIQGKLQYRTTKPIGSWLLTSINGSSSSYMLPNQPVDKLSGQEISPGRVVSLTCFLPNASTTTCSNITNARIKQAAMPGQTTNITLRVLVMVISLSKSSECNSRRGANVTQVQDAFLGPNGYADVFRNCSYGMMVFDRNNLTVVPTEIPCSAEIIVNCNVDAIANEAKVKLLAGIQVASYSHSVYILPDNLATTCGWSGLSELPGKKTWFLPDKSGIFSKGVVIQEILHNFGLYHGWKDGVEYNDFSTAMGRGNSCPSAPELWRLGWATPLAQLNSSSFPMATYINFNLSATYLGPKGVMIKIQPDWLGELYKMNMYLSLRVKTAGDRDLVEQFNGKLNIHELNKYIDNSIFPEGDPKVSFTGAYDPGSSVTFFNYKLHLLVGAFDSKNSTIIVTLCRFVTGLNECTADARLMPPSPRSPPPSQLNPPSPMPPSPWSPPFKPNSPTPLPALTSRNLALGKVAYVSSLRNRNSASDAVDGNLSTSSNSGGSDDPAKWFSVDLGGVWDIHRILVWPYQYCCWNYYENIEVRVGLRNISSVDDTYAIGDNQRVWKQNGSTPGNPDAPTNPFVINLQPAVTGRWVTVQNFNAYQYVYLYIAEIEVYGNTSTSPLPPSPPPRPPRPSPPPRPPAPPPSPTSPAPPAPRPPRPPTVGNLALGKVAYVSSLRNRYSASDAVDGNLLTSSNSGGSDDPAKWFSVDLGGVWDIHRILVWPYQYCCWNYNENIEVRVGLRNISSVDDTYAIGDNQRVWKQNGSTPGNPDAPTDPFVINLQPAVTGRWVTVQNFNAYQYMYLYIAEIEVYGNTSTSPLPPSPPPRPPWPSPPPRPPPPPPTPPSPAPPAPRPPRPPTVGNLALGKVAYVSSLRNRYSASDPVDGNLLTSSNSGGSDDPAKWLSVDLGGVWDIHRILVWPYQYCCWYYNKNIEVRVGLRNISSVDDTYAIGNNQQVWKQNGSTPGNPDAPTDPFVINLQPAVTGRWVTVQNFNAYQYAYLYIAEIEVYGNTSRRP
;
A
#
# COMPACT_ATOMS: atom_id res chain seq x y z
N MET A 1 -18.60 -5.73 -49.87
CA MET A 1 -18.31 -5.34 -51.28
C MET A 1 -17.09 -4.44 -51.28
N ALA A 2 -16.30 -4.47 -52.35
CA ALA A 2 -15.07 -3.67 -52.48
C ALA A 2 -15.39 -2.19 -52.81
N PRO A 3 -14.39 -1.29 -52.90
CA PRO A 3 -13.46 -1.31 -54.04
C PRO A 3 -11.97 -1.39 -53.67
N ALA A 4 -11.25 -2.21 -54.44
CA ALA A 4 -9.87 -1.94 -54.86
C ALA A 4 -9.94 -1.12 -56.18
N ASN A 5 -8.88 -0.66 -56.86
CA ASN A 5 -7.44 -0.90 -56.79
C ASN A 5 -6.73 0.18 -57.65
N CYS A 6 -5.46 0.51 -57.40
CA CYS A 6 -4.37 0.48 -58.41
C CYS A 6 -3.05 1.10 -57.87
N ASP A 7 -1.94 0.63 -58.44
CA ASP A 7 -0.57 0.61 -57.87
C ASP A 7 0.49 1.06 -58.94
N SER A 8 1.79 0.92 -58.63
CA SER A 8 3.05 1.16 -59.38
C SER A 8 3.74 2.51 -59.06
N ARG A 9 4.85 2.56 -58.30
CA ARG A 9 6.25 2.02 -58.43
C ARG A 9 7.04 2.75 -59.54
N TRP A 10 8.26 3.28 -59.32
CA TRP A 10 9.50 2.55 -58.98
C TRP A 10 10.61 3.37 -58.24
N THR A 11 11.32 2.71 -57.30
CA THR A 11 12.74 2.84 -56.83
C THR A 11 13.50 4.17 -56.67
N PHE A 12 14.26 4.30 -55.56
CA PHE A 12 15.72 4.61 -55.58
C PHE A 12 16.47 4.11 -54.32
N LYS A 13 17.82 4.17 -54.33
CA LYS A 13 18.80 3.50 -53.43
C LYS A 13 19.50 4.41 -52.39
N LEU A 14 19.97 3.78 -51.29
CA LEU A 14 21.17 4.06 -50.45
C LEU A 14 21.16 5.12 -49.31
N LEU A 15 22.14 4.95 -48.41
CA LEU A 15 22.38 5.39 -47.01
C LEU A 15 23.61 6.38 -46.91
N PRO A 16 24.18 6.80 -45.74
CA PRO A 16 23.67 7.09 -44.36
C PRO A 16 24.25 8.36 -43.62
N TYR A 17 23.63 8.74 -42.48
CA TYR A 17 24.15 9.29 -41.18
C TYR A 17 25.35 10.28 -41.02
N THR A 18 25.12 11.39 -40.27
CA THR A 18 25.72 11.84 -38.95
C THR A 18 25.46 13.36 -38.73
N TRP A 19 25.24 13.91 -37.52
CA TRP A 19 26.26 14.45 -36.58
C TRP A 19 25.69 14.94 -35.20
N GLN A 20 26.58 15.32 -34.27
CA GLN A 20 26.34 15.59 -32.82
C GLN A 20 26.20 17.09 -32.39
N ARG A 21 25.96 17.29 -31.08
CA ARG A 21 25.89 18.56 -30.30
C ARG A 21 27.22 19.34 -30.22
N CYS A 22 27.20 20.68 -30.02
CA CYS A 22 27.61 21.36 -28.76
C CYS A 22 27.88 22.91 -28.83
N PHE A 23 27.41 23.61 -27.78
CA PHE A 23 28.03 24.74 -27.02
C PHE A 23 28.51 26.11 -27.61
N GLN A 24 27.98 27.18 -26.97
CA GLN A 24 28.65 28.40 -26.41
C GLN A 24 28.74 29.79 -27.11
N ARG A 25 28.33 30.79 -26.30
CA ARG A 25 28.90 32.15 -26.04
C ARG A 25 28.85 33.31 -27.06
N SER A 26 28.05 34.32 -26.66
CA SER A 26 28.47 35.71 -26.35
C SER A 26 28.47 36.85 -27.38
N LEU A 27 27.73 37.89 -26.99
CA LEU A 27 27.99 39.35 -27.05
C LEU A 27 27.90 40.17 -28.36
N LEU A 28 27.01 41.18 -28.25
CA LEU A 28 27.13 42.60 -28.64
C LEU A 28 26.98 43.07 -30.12
N SER A 29 26.16 44.11 -30.25
CA SER A 29 26.24 45.23 -31.21
C SER A 29 26.01 44.97 -32.71
N LEU A 30 24.89 45.49 -33.26
CA LEU A 30 24.91 46.82 -33.92
C LEU A 30 23.49 47.41 -34.04
N LEU A 31 23.41 48.71 -34.37
CA LEU A 31 22.18 49.51 -34.36
C LEU A 31 21.55 49.68 -35.77
N LEU A 32 20.30 50.15 -35.73
CA LEU A 32 19.76 51.29 -36.50
C LEU A 32 18.99 51.06 -37.83
N LEU A 33 17.72 51.50 -37.77
CA LEU A 33 17.05 52.52 -38.63
C LEU A 33 16.06 52.14 -39.77
N VAL A 34 15.01 52.99 -39.81
CA VAL A 34 13.98 53.30 -40.84
C VAL A 34 12.82 52.32 -41.10
N ALA A 35 11.62 52.75 -40.66
CA ALA A 35 10.40 52.77 -41.49
C ALA A 35 9.33 53.75 -40.92
N THR A 36 9.52 55.04 -41.20
CA THR A 36 8.44 56.04 -41.36
C THR A 36 7.67 55.76 -42.67
N SER A 37 6.45 56.22 -42.98
CA SER A 37 5.41 57.06 -42.34
C SER A 37 4.09 56.94 -43.14
N LEU A 38 2.95 57.34 -42.56
CA LEU A 38 1.69 57.82 -43.17
C LEU A 38 0.82 58.31 -41.98
N VAL A 39 0.54 59.60 -41.68
CA VAL A 39 0.00 60.74 -42.48
C VAL A 39 -1.40 60.37 -43.01
N ALA A 40 -2.54 61.04 -42.73
CA ALA A 40 -2.85 62.45 -42.36
C ALA A 40 -4.21 62.53 -41.57
N LEU A 41 -4.90 63.63 -41.20
CA LEU A 41 -4.77 65.12 -41.35
C LEU A 41 -5.65 65.86 -40.27
N ASP A 42 -5.11 66.93 -39.66
CA ASP A 42 -5.68 68.24 -39.22
C ASP A 42 -7.03 68.51 -38.49
N GLY A 43 -6.96 69.53 -37.59
CA GLY A 43 -8.08 70.32 -37.03
C GLY A 43 -7.68 71.09 -35.73
N ALA A 44 -7.70 72.44 -35.71
CA ALA A 44 -6.99 73.27 -34.70
C ALA A 44 -7.81 74.42 -34.02
N SER A 45 -7.14 75.16 -33.09
CA SER A 45 -7.50 76.47 -32.41
C SER A 45 -8.22 76.40 -31.02
N ALA A 46 -8.29 77.41 -30.13
CA ALA A 46 -7.41 78.51 -29.61
C ALA A 46 -8.19 79.25 -28.46
N ALA A 47 -7.69 80.13 -27.56
CA ALA A 47 -6.38 80.29 -26.88
C ALA A 47 -6.44 81.39 -25.76
N THR A 48 -5.87 81.16 -24.56
CA THR A 48 -5.33 82.16 -23.56
C THR A 48 -6.27 83.20 -22.87
N PRO A 49 -5.82 84.01 -21.87
CA PRO A 49 -4.83 83.86 -20.75
C PRO A 49 -5.59 84.03 -19.38
N PRO A 50 -5.16 84.69 -18.24
CA PRO A 50 -3.87 85.20 -17.73
C PRO A 50 -3.55 84.83 -16.23
N SER A 51 -2.72 85.63 -15.53
CA SER A 51 -2.22 85.47 -14.13
C SER A 51 -2.32 86.78 -13.30
N PRO A 52 -1.94 86.84 -12.00
CA PRO A 52 -0.54 87.22 -11.65
C PRO A 52 0.05 86.63 -10.33
N VAL A 53 1.34 86.92 -10.08
CA VAL A 53 2.21 86.54 -8.91
C VAL A 53 2.93 87.82 -8.40
N PRO A 54 3.31 87.97 -7.12
CA PRO A 54 4.74 88.15 -6.74
C PRO A 54 5.07 87.74 -5.26
N PRO A 55 6.26 88.02 -4.66
CA PRO A 55 7.68 88.04 -5.12
C PRO A 55 8.50 86.92 -4.37
N SER A 56 9.83 86.72 -4.43
CA SER A 56 11.00 87.63 -4.47
C SER A 56 12.34 86.97 -4.93
N LEU A 57 13.28 87.82 -5.38
CA LEU A 57 14.66 87.58 -5.88
C LEU A 57 15.72 87.59 -4.73
N PRO A 58 17.08 87.53 -4.95
CA PRO A 58 17.90 87.13 -6.13
C PRO A 58 19.03 86.09 -5.80
N ALA A 59 19.87 85.75 -6.81
CA ALA A 59 21.06 84.86 -6.75
C ALA A 59 22.38 85.66 -6.47
N PRO A 60 23.67 85.14 -6.55
CA PRO A 60 24.23 84.34 -7.67
C PRO A 60 25.32 83.25 -7.38
N MET A 61 25.53 82.39 -8.41
CA MET A 61 26.76 81.72 -8.90
C MET A 61 27.84 81.15 -7.96
N LEU A 62 28.17 79.86 -8.17
CA LEU A 62 29.53 79.42 -8.57
C LEU A 62 29.52 78.01 -9.22
N ILE A 63 30.64 77.62 -9.83
CA ILE A 63 30.74 76.60 -10.90
C ILE A 63 31.49 75.34 -10.40
N GLY A 64 31.01 74.12 -10.72
CA GLY A 64 31.74 72.87 -10.44
C GLY A 64 31.03 71.61 -11.03
N PRO A 65 31.75 70.59 -11.55
CA PRO A 65 31.16 69.66 -12.53
C PRO A 65 30.68 68.28 -12.02
N LEU A 66 29.71 67.75 -12.76
CA LEU A 66 29.30 66.35 -13.00
C LEU A 66 29.68 65.23 -11.98
N LEU A 67 28.65 64.67 -11.35
CA LEU A 67 28.49 63.21 -11.19
C LEU A 67 27.05 62.80 -11.53
N LEU A 68 26.88 61.91 -12.51
CA LEU A 68 25.58 61.39 -12.95
C LEU A 68 25.00 60.40 -11.93
N ARG A 69 23.81 60.71 -11.38
CA ARG A 69 22.92 59.73 -10.74
C ARG A 69 21.82 59.32 -11.73
N PRO A 70 21.40 58.04 -11.76
CA PRO A 70 20.27 57.60 -12.60
C PRO A 70 18.93 58.19 -12.09
N PRO A 71 17.94 58.37 -12.99
CA PRO A 71 16.67 59.01 -12.65
C PRO A 71 15.76 58.14 -11.78
N LEU A 72 14.99 58.79 -10.90
CA LEU A 72 13.93 58.17 -10.11
C LEU A 72 12.73 57.79 -11.01
N PRO A 73 12.06 56.65 -10.76
CA PRO A 73 10.83 56.30 -11.46
C PRO A 73 9.66 57.18 -11.00
N GLN A 74 8.81 57.59 -11.94
CA GLN A 74 7.58 58.32 -11.65
C GLN A 74 6.54 57.41 -10.95
N PRO A 75 5.69 57.97 -10.07
CA PRO A 75 4.68 57.18 -9.36
C PRO A 75 3.57 56.72 -10.31
N MET A 76 3.33 55.41 -10.38
CA MET A 76 2.12 54.86 -10.99
C MET A 76 0.89 55.29 -10.19
N ILE A 77 -0.16 55.73 -10.88
CA ILE A 77 -1.47 56.01 -10.28
C ILE A 77 -2.07 54.69 -9.79
N ALA A 78 -2.21 54.55 -8.48
CA ALA A 78 -2.83 53.36 -7.90
C ALA A 78 -4.34 53.32 -8.22
N ALA A 79 -4.79 52.23 -8.83
CA ALA A 79 -6.22 51.96 -8.99
C ALA A 79 -6.88 51.85 -7.60
N SER A 80 -7.99 52.54 -7.39
CA SER A 80 -8.71 52.56 -6.10
C SER A 80 -9.38 51.22 -5.83
N VAL A 81 -8.71 50.35 -5.07
CA VAL A 81 -9.27 49.07 -4.62
C VAL A 81 -10.45 49.34 -3.68
N LEU A 82 -11.65 48.92 -4.08
CA LEU A 82 -12.84 49.01 -3.24
C LEU A 82 -12.69 48.02 -2.07
N SER A 83 -13.00 48.45 -0.85
CA SER A 83 -13.11 47.53 0.29
C SER A 83 -14.50 47.61 0.91
N ILE A 84 -15.05 46.45 1.26
CA ILE A 84 -16.37 46.32 1.88
C ILE A 84 -16.27 45.41 3.11
N ASN A 85 -17.04 45.72 4.15
CA ASN A 85 -17.17 44.84 5.31
C ASN A 85 -18.38 43.94 5.11
N ILE A 86 -18.15 42.63 5.06
CA ILE A 86 -19.19 41.63 4.86
C ILE A 86 -19.35 40.86 6.16
N GLN A 87 -20.60 40.65 6.58
CA GLN A 87 -20.94 39.66 7.59
C GLN A 87 -21.83 38.59 6.94
N GLY A 88 -21.47 37.33 7.10
CA GLY A 88 -22.15 36.22 6.43
C GLY A 88 -21.83 34.87 7.04
N LYS A 89 -22.48 33.82 6.52
CA LYS A 89 -22.17 32.43 6.85
C LYS A 89 -21.03 31.94 5.95
N LEU A 90 -19.95 31.47 6.56
CA LEU A 90 -18.82 30.88 5.86
C LEU A 90 -19.20 29.48 5.35
N GLN A 91 -18.86 29.17 4.12
CA GLN A 91 -19.12 27.90 3.45
C GLN A 91 -17.86 27.49 2.68
N TYR A 92 -17.68 26.19 2.50
CA TYR A 92 -16.65 25.59 1.65
C TYR A 92 -17.30 24.87 0.47
N ARG A 93 -16.60 24.73 -0.65
CA ARG A 93 -17.06 23.97 -1.83
C ARG A 93 -16.13 22.80 -2.09
N THR A 94 -16.71 21.60 -2.15
CA THR A 94 -16.03 20.30 -2.18
C THR A 94 -15.44 19.93 -3.54
N THR A 95 -14.47 20.70 -4.08
CA THR A 95 -13.71 20.32 -5.29
C THR A 95 -12.31 19.78 -5.00
N LYS A 96 -11.83 18.87 -5.86
CA LYS A 96 -10.41 18.54 -6.00
C LYS A 96 -9.80 19.22 -7.24
N PRO A 97 -8.51 19.60 -7.22
CA PRO A 97 -7.56 19.44 -6.11
C PRO A 97 -7.71 20.48 -4.99
N ILE A 98 -8.39 21.60 -5.25
CA ILE A 98 -8.58 22.68 -4.27
C ILE A 98 -10.05 23.08 -4.27
N GLY A 99 -10.68 23.07 -3.08
CA GLY A 99 -12.02 23.59 -2.84
C GLY A 99 -12.05 25.12 -2.73
N SER A 100 -13.22 25.73 -2.93
CA SER A 100 -13.36 27.20 -2.87
C SER A 100 -14.12 27.67 -1.64
N TRP A 101 -13.75 28.85 -1.14
CA TRP A 101 -14.33 29.45 0.07
C TRP A 101 -15.35 30.52 -0.30
N LEU A 102 -16.45 30.56 0.45
CA LEU A 102 -17.59 31.41 0.17
C LEU A 102 -18.14 32.05 1.45
N LEU A 103 -18.47 33.33 1.40
CA LEU A 103 -19.21 34.03 2.46
C LEU A 103 -20.56 34.49 1.92
N THR A 104 -21.64 33.81 2.34
CA THR A 104 -23.00 34.22 1.97
C THR A 104 -23.53 35.24 2.97
N SER A 105 -23.81 36.46 2.49
CA SER A 105 -24.27 37.59 3.30
C SER A 105 -25.57 37.26 4.05
N ILE A 106 -25.68 37.75 5.29
CA ILE A 106 -26.93 37.67 6.09
C ILE A 106 -27.75 38.97 6.07
N ASN A 107 -27.20 40.08 5.55
CA ASN A 107 -27.79 41.41 5.65
C ASN A 107 -28.67 41.77 4.44
N GLY A 108 -29.61 40.89 4.08
CA GLY A 108 -30.71 41.21 3.14
C GLY A 108 -30.40 41.10 1.64
N SER A 109 -29.14 41.18 1.20
CA SER A 109 -28.74 40.72 -0.13
C SER A 109 -28.36 39.23 -0.06
N SER A 110 -28.97 38.38 -0.88
CA SER A 110 -28.60 36.95 -1.00
C SER A 110 -27.28 36.74 -1.78
N SER A 111 -26.35 37.70 -1.66
CA SER A 111 -25.08 37.74 -2.35
C SER A 111 -24.08 36.82 -1.66
N SER A 112 -23.53 35.89 -2.45
CA SER A 112 -22.45 35.00 -2.05
C SER A 112 -21.13 35.58 -2.57
N TYR A 113 -20.17 35.80 -1.68
CA TYR A 113 -18.85 36.34 -2.02
C TYR A 113 -17.78 35.25 -2.03
N MET A 114 -17.05 35.11 -3.14
CA MET A 114 -15.95 34.17 -3.28
C MET A 114 -14.70 34.73 -2.58
N LEU A 115 -14.09 33.92 -1.72
CA LEU A 115 -12.91 34.29 -0.93
C LEU A 115 -11.65 33.63 -1.52
N PRO A 116 -10.47 34.29 -1.46
CA PRO A 116 -9.25 33.78 -2.06
C PRO A 116 -8.61 32.62 -1.26
N ASN A 117 -8.96 32.47 0.01
CA ASN A 117 -8.44 31.47 0.93
C ASN A 117 -9.38 31.27 2.14
N GLN A 118 -9.04 30.31 3.01
CA GLN A 118 -9.74 30.11 4.28
C GLN A 118 -9.49 31.30 5.21
N PRO A 119 -10.53 31.97 5.75
CA PRO A 119 -10.33 33.06 6.69
C PRO A 119 -9.68 32.58 8.00
N VAL A 120 -8.70 33.33 8.48
CA VAL A 120 -8.07 33.13 9.81
C VAL A 120 -8.65 34.13 10.80
N ASP A 121 -9.11 33.68 11.97
CA ASP A 121 -9.68 34.57 12.99
C ASP A 121 -8.58 35.44 13.63
N LYS A 122 -8.76 36.77 13.53
CA LYS A 122 -7.76 37.76 13.94
C LYS A 122 -7.46 37.80 15.46
N LEU A 123 -8.26 37.17 16.32
CA LEU A 123 -7.93 37.05 17.76
C LEU A 123 -7.14 35.78 18.07
N SER A 124 -7.62 34.64 17.58
CA SER A 124 -7.06 33.33 17.92
C SER A 124 -5.90 32.90 17.03
N GLY A 125 -5.76 33.51 15.84
CA GLY A 125 -4.80 33.08 14.82
C GLY A 125 -5.14 31.73 14.19
N GLN A 126 -6.32 31.17 14.48
CA GLN A 126 -6.77 29.86 13.99
C GLN A 126 -7.61 30.00 12.71
N GLU A 127 -7.53 29.00 11.84
CA GLU A 127 -8.38 28.92 10.65
C GLU A 127 -9.86 28.75 11.03
N ILE A 128 -10.74 29.52 10.39
CA ILE A 128 -12.17 29.46 10.66
C ILE A 128 -12.79 28.31 9.87
N SER A 129 -13.33 27.32 10.57
CA SER A 129 -14.11 26.23 9.96
C SER A 129 -15.42 26.72 9.33
N PRO A 130 -15.92 26.08 8.26
CA PRO A 130 -17.17 26.48 7.62
C PRO A 130 -18.38 26.27 8.55
N GLY A 131 -19.49 26.91 8.21
CA GLY A 131 -20.72 26.95 9.01
C GLY A 131 -20.79 28.09 10.03
N ARG A 132 -19.66 28.70 10.38
CA ARG A 132 -19.54 29.88 11.26
C ARG A 132 -20.17 31.13 10.63
N VAL A 133 -20.69 32.05 11.47
CA VAL A 133 -20.94 33.43 11.03
C VAL A 133 -19.68 34.23 11.24
N VAL A 134 -19.16 34.81 10.15
CA VAL A 134 -17.88 35.54 10.10
C VAL A 134 -18.16 36.96 9.62
N SER A 135 -17.50 37.94 10.23
CA SER A 135 -17.32 39.27 9.64
C SER A 135 -15.90 39.41 9.11
N LEU A 136 -15.71 39.90 7.89
CA LEU A 136 -14.41 40.20 7.32
C LEU A 136 -14.46 41.46 6.43
N THR A 137 -13.30 42.06 6.18
CA THR A 137 -13.10 43.07 5.15
C THR A 137 -12.70 42.35 3.86
N CYS A 138 -13.48 42.51 2.79
CA CYS A 138 -13.21 41.98 1.45
C CYS A 138 -12.75 43.12 0.54
N PHE A 139 -11.68 42.89 -0.21
CA PHE A 139 -11.20 43.81 -1.23
C PHE A 139 -11.70 43.35 -2.59
N LEU A 140 -12.40 44.22 -3.32
CA LEU A 140 -12.98 43.94 -4.62
C LEU A 140 -12.24 44.71 -5.72
N PRO A 141 -11.96 44.09 -6.89
CA PRO A 141 -11.43 44.80 -8.05
C PRO A 141 -12.32 45.95 -8.53
N ASN A 142 -13.65 45.82 -8.38
CA ASN A 142 -14.64 46.84 -8.69
C ASN A 142 -15.99 46.53 -8.00
N ALA A 143 -16.93 47.49 -8.01
CA ALA A 143 -18.20 47.39 -7.29
C ALA A 143 -19.21 46.37 -7.85
N SER A 144 -19.02 45.84 -9.06
CA SER A 144 -19.91 44.84 -9.68
C SER A 144 -19.45 43.39 -9.47
N THR A 145 -18.24 43.17 -8.95
CA THR A 145 -17.72 41.83 -8.65
C THR A 145 -18.09 41.33 -7.25
N THR A 146 -18.30 40.02 -7.12
CA THR A 146 -18.47 39.32 -5.82
C THR A 146 -17.27 38.46 -5.43
N THR A 147 -16.14 38.60 -6.14
CA THR A 147 -14.91 37.84 -5.87
C THR A 147 -13.89 38.73 -5.17
N CYS A 148 -13.54 38.38 -3.93
CA CYS A 148 -12.55 39.09 -3.14
C CYS A 148 -11.14 38.80 -3.66
N SER A 149 -10.38 39.84 -4.01
CA SER A 149 -8.95 39.71 -4.34
C SER A 149 -8.08 39.52 -3.09
N ASN A 150 -8.53 40.02 -1.94
CA ASN A 150 -7.92 39.81 -0.63
C ASN A 150 -8.99 39.87 0.47
N ILE A 151 -8.70 39.29 1.64
CA ILE A 151 -9.53 39.38 2.85
C ILE A 151 -8.68 39.76 4.07
N THR A 152 -9.21 40.62 4.93
CA THR A 152 -8.58 40.97 6.22
C THR A 152 -9.62 41.09 7.33
N ASN A 153 -9.16 41.24 8.58
CA ASN A 153 -10.03 41.45 9.76
C ASN A 153 -11.11 40.38 9.97
N ALA A 154 -10.89 39.16 9.48
CA ALA A 154 -11.80 38.05 9.69
C ALA A 154 -11.96 37.75 11.19
N ARG A 155 -13.22 37.67 11.62
CA ARG A 155 -13.60 37.49 13.02
C ARG A 155 -14.83 36.60 13.13
N ILE A 156 -14.77 35.60 13.99
CA ILE A 156 -15.94 34.81 14.35
C ILE A 156 -16.94 35.72 15.10
N LYS A 157 -18.19 35.74 14.62
CA LYS A 157 -19.31 36.48 15.24
C LYS A 157 -20.30 35.56 15.93
N GLN A 158 -20.53 34.37 15.38
CA GLN A 158 -21.35 33.33 15.99
C GLN A 158 -20.74 31.95 15.71
N ALA A 159 -20.94 31.01 16.64
CA ALA A 159 -20.52 29.62 16.45
C ALA A 159 -21.26 28.96 15.28
N ALA A 160 -20.70 27.87 14.76
CA ALA A 160 -21.42 27.01 13.84
C ALA A 160 -22.53 26.30 14.63
N MET A 161 -23.77 26.78 14.53
CA MET A 161 -24.91 26.06 15.07
C MET A 161 -25.13 24.79 14.23
N PRO A 162 -25.34 23.61 14.85
CA PRO A 162 -25.76 22.43 14.13
C PRO A 162 -27.01 22.73 13.31
N GLY A 163 -26.98 22.41 12.01
CA GLY A 163 -28.18 22.50 11.18
C GLY A 163 -29.21 21.48 11.66
N GLN A 164 -30.50 21.76 11.47
CA GLN A 164 -31.51 20.73 11.71
C GLN A 164 -31.36 19.64 10.64
N THR A 165 -30.98 18.44 11.07
CA THR A 165 -30.76 17.24 10.23
C THR A 165 -31.84 16.17 10.42
N THR A 166 -32.67 16.31 11.46
CA THR A 166 -33.74 15.39 11.84
C THR A 166 -35.12 16.02 11.71
N ASN A 167 -36.13 15.23 11.36
CA ASN A 167 -37.51 15.66 11.09
C ASN A 167 -37.58 16.78 10.04
N ILE A 168 -36.80 16.66 8.97
CA ILE A 168 -36.80 17.63 7.86
C ILE A 168 -37.39 17.05 6.59
N THR A 169 -38.12 17.90 5.86
CA THR A 169 -38.70 17.59 4.55
C THR A 169 -38.04 18.49 3.50
N LEU A 170 -37.29 17.89 2.59
CA LEU A 170 -36.54 18.56 1.54
C LEU A 170 -37.44 18.85 0.34
N ARG A 171 -37.89 20.09 0.23
CA ARG A 171 -38.45 20.65 -1.00
C ARG A 171 -37.28 21.02 -1.91
N VAL A 172 -37.14 20.40 -3.08
CA VAL A 172 -35.94 20.52 -3.92
C VAL A 172 -36.30 20.97 -5.32
N LEU A 173 -35.67 22.04 -5.78
CA LEU A 173 -35.72 22.48 -7.18
C LEU A 173 -34.50 21.93 -7.91
N VAL A 174 -34.72 21.13 -8.95
CA VAL A 174 -33.68 20.55 -9.78
C VAL A 174 -33.73 21.23 -11.15
N MET A 175 -32.69 21.99 -11.50
CA MET A 175 -32.56 22.68 -12.79
C MET A 175 -31.64 21.86 -13.69
N VAL A 176 -32.19 21.31 -14.76
CA VAL A 176 -31.46 20.56 -15.79
C VAL A 176 -30.98 21.54 -16.85
N ILE A 177 -29.69 21.86 -16.81
CA ILE A 177 -29.12 22.96 -17.58
C ILE A 177 -28.81 22.51 -19.01
N SER A 178 -29.28 23.30 -19.97
CA SER A 178 -28.83 23.25 -21.37
C SER A 178 -28.26 24.60 -21.78
N LEU A 179 -27.32 24.60 -22.72
CA LEU A 179 -26.74 25.83 -23.26
C LEU A 179 -27.32 26.10 -24.64
N SER A 180 -27.90 27.29 -24.82
CA SER A 180 -28.25 27.83 -26.13
C SER A 180 -26.99 28.36 -26.84
N LYS A 181 -26.97 28.32 -28.18
CA LYS A 181 -25.81 28.78 -28.97
C LYS A 181 -25.57 30.28 -28.77
N SER A 182 -24.31 30.66 -28.54
CA SER A 182 -23.86 32.05 -28.42
C SER A 182 -22.69 32.36 -29.37
N SER A 183 -22.11 33.56 -29.25
CA SER A 183 -20.84 33.95 -29.87
C SER A 183 -19.64 33.19 -29.33
N GLU A 184 -19.67 32.79 -28.05
CA GLU A 184 -18.57 32.12 -27.36
C GLU A 184 -18.56 30.62 -27.62
N CYS A 185 -19.75 29.99 -27.75
CA CYS A 185 -19.84 28.54 -27.90
C CYS A 185 -21.15 28.00 -28.49
N ASN A 186 -21.04 26.81 -29.06
CA ASN A 186 -22.17 26.04 -29.59
C ASN A 186 -23.10 25.56 -28.46
N SER A 187 -24.36 25.33 -28.83
CA SER A 187 -25.38 24.77 -27.94
C SER A 187 -24.96 23.42 -27.37
N ARG A 188 -25.28 23.17 -26.09
CA ARG A 188 -25.03 21.90 -25.41
C ARG A 188 -26.31 21.38 -24.77
N ARG A 189 -26.57 20.09 -24.94
CA ARG A 189 -27.74 19.43 -24.35
C ARG A 189 -27.55 19.27 -22.84
N GLY A 190 -28.65 19.35 -22.09
CA GLY A 190 -28.73 18.87 -20.72
C GLY A 190 -29.19 17.42 -20.65
N ALA A 191 -29.13 16.84 -19.44
CA ALA A 191 -29.68 15.50 -19.17
C ALA A 191 -31.17 15.38 -19.56
N ASN A 192 -31.67 14.15 -19.67
CA ASN A 192 -33.10 13.93 -19.90
C ASN A 192 -33.88 14.22 -18.59
N VAL A 193 -34.75 15.24 -18.62
CA VAL A 193 -35.57 15.68 -17.48
C VAL A 193 -36.37 14.53 -16.86
N THR A 194 -36.98 13.66 -17.67
CA THR A 194 -37.74 12.49 -17.19
C THR A 194 -36.83 11.50 -16.48
N GLN A 195 -35.65 11.18 -17.04
CA GLN A 195 -34.70 10.29 -16.36
C GLN A 195 -34.19 10.85 -15.04
N VAL A 196 -34.03 12.17 -14.93
CA VAL A 196 -33.67 12.85 -13.68
C VAL A 196 -34.83 12.79 -12.68
N GLN A 197 -36.07 13.04 -13.10
CA GLN A 197 -37.27 12.91 -12.26
C GLN A 197 -37.41 11.46 -11.74
N ASP A 198 -37.19 10.46 -12.60
CA ASP A 198 -37.23 9.05 -12.25
C ASP A 198 -36.09 8.66 -11.28
N ALA A 199 -34.89 9.23 -11.43
CA ALA A 199 -33.78 9.00 -10.50
C ALA A 199 -34.08 9.52 -9.08
N PHE A 200 -34.82 10.63 -8.94
CA PHE A 200 -35.27 11.14 -7.65
C PHE A 200 -36.49 10.39 -7.08
N LEU A 201 -37.55 10.23 -7.88
CA LEU A 201 -38.89 9.83 -7.41
C LEU A 201 -39.32 8.41 -7.80
N GLY A 202 -38.64 7.79 -8.75
CA GLY A 202 -38.91 6.42 -9.18
C GLY A 202 -38.65 5.40 -8.07
N PRO A 203 -39.09 4.14 -8.22
CA PRO A 203 -38.93 3.11 -7.20
C PRO A 203 -37.44 2.90 -6.87
N ASN A 204 -37.08 3.10 -5.60
CA ASN A 204 -35.69 3.04 -5.10
C ASN A 204 -34.78 4.18 -5.57
N GLY A 205 -35.36 5.28 -6.07
CA GLY A 205 -34.68 6.53 -6.35
C GLY A 205 -34.22 7.24 -5.07
N TYR A 206 -33.62 8.43 -5.22
CA TYR A 206 -32.97 9.15 -4.11
C TYR A 206 -33.92 9.47 -2.96
N ALA A 207 -35.21 9.73 -3.24
CA ALA A 207 -36.22 9.95 -2.20
C ALA A 207 -36.39 8.75 -1.26
N ASP A 208 -36.36 7.52 -1.81
CA ASP A 208 -36.54 6.30 -1.03
C ASP A 208 -35.26 5.94 -0.27
N VAL A 209 -34.09 6.14 -0.89
CA VAL A 209 -32.79 5.86 -0.25
C VAL A 209 -32.55 6.78 0.94
N PHE A 210 -32.76 8.09 0.80
CA PHE A 210 -32.64 9.04 1.92
C PHE A 210 -33.63 8.73 3.05
N ARG A 211 -34.88 8.39 2.71
CA ARG A 211 -35.87 7.94 3.70
C ARG A 211 -35.38 6.71 4.46
N ASN A 212 -34.82 5.72 3.78
CA ASN A 212 -34.36 4.47 4.40
C ASN A 212 -33.09 4.68 5.25
N CYS A 213 -32.10 5.44 4.76
CA CYS A 213 -30.87 5.72 5.49
C CYS A 213 -31.06 6.63 6.71
N SER A 214 -32.08 7.50 6.70
CA SER A 214 -32.41 8.40 7.80
C SER A 214 -33.55 7.90 8.70
N TYR A 215 -34.06 6.69 8.47
CA TYR A 215 -35.22 6.14 9.18
C TYR A 215 -36.48 7.06 9.11
N GLY A 216 -36.61 7.82 8.02
CA GLY A 216 -37.65 8.81 7.80
C GLY A 216 -37.41 10.19 8.43
N MET A 217 -36.25 10.43 9.08
CA MET A 217 -35.92 11.72 9.67
C MET A 217 -35.50 12.77 8.65
N MET A 218 -35.02 12.37 7.46
CA MET A 218 -34.78 13.23 6.30
C MET A 218 -35.48 12.62 5.09
N VAL A 219 -36.50 13.31 4.58
CA VAL A 219 -37.29 12.86 3.42
C VAL A 219 -37.34 13.94 2.37
N PHE A 220 -37.39 13.56 1.09
CA PHE A 220 -37.75 14.50 0.03
C PHE A 220 -39.26 14.69 0.00
N ASP A 221 -39.70 15.94 -0.21
CA ASP A 221 -41.09 16.23 -0.52
C ASP A 221 -41.39 15.72 -1.94
N ARG A 222 -41.97 14.52 -2.05
CA ARG A 222 -42.32 13.92 -3.35
C ARG A 222 -43.31 14.77 -4.16
N ASN A 223 -44.06 15.67 -3.52
CA ASN A 223 -45.05 16.53 -4.17
C ASN A 223 -44.47 17.92 -4.54
N ASN A 224 -43.49 18.41 -3.77
CA ASN A 224 -42.80 19.69 -4.00
C ASN A 224 -41.31 19.48 -4.39
N LEU A 225 -41.01 18.38 -5.10
CA LEU A 225 -39.77 18.16 -5.83
C LEU A 225 -40.03 18.42 -7.31
N THR A 226 -39.36 19.43 -7.85
CA THR A 226 -39.61 19.91 -9.21
C THR A 226 -38.34 19.79 -10.02
N VAL A 227 -38.31 18.92 -11.03
CA VAL A 227 -37.26 18.91 -12.05
C VAL A 227 -37.73 19.73 -13.25
N VAL A 228 -36.94 20.71 -13.66
CA VAL A 228 -37.24 21.57 -14.82
C VAL A 228 -36.08 21.63 -15.81
N PRO A 229 -36.35 21.63 -17.13
CA PRO A 229 -35.35 22.07 -18.09
C PRO A 229 -35.09 23.58 -17.88
N THR A 230 -33.84 23.99 -18.03
CA THR A 230 -33.46 25.41 -17.94
C THR A 230 -32.39 25.70 -18.99
N GLU A 231 -32.77 26.41 -20.03
CA GLU A 231 -31.85 26.82 -21.09
C GLU A 231 -31.23 28.18 -20.73
N ILE A 232 -29.90 28.24 -20.73
CA ILE A 232 -29.12 29.46 -20.47
C ILE A 232 -28.23 29.80 -21.67
N PRO A 233 -27.82 31.06 -21.87
CA PRO A 233 -26.81 31.41 -22.86
C PRO A 233 -25.48 30.68 -22.59
N CYS A 234 -24.85 30.16 -23.65
CA CYS A 234 -23.48 29.67 -23.54
C CYS A 234 -22.52 30.84 -23.27
N SER A 235 -21.47 30.64 -22.47
CA SER A 235 -20.47 31.67 -22.17
C SER A 235 -19.12 31.07 -21.82
N ALA A 236 -18.04 31.83 -22.00
CA ALA A 236 -16.68 31.40 -21.66
C ALA A 236 -16.53 31.03 -20.17
N GLU A 237 -17.19 31.75 -19.27
CA GLU A 237 -17.19 31.43 -17.83
C GLU A 237 -17.75 30.04 -17.54
N ILE A 238 -18.75 29.59 -18.30
CA ILE A 238 -19.35 28.27 -18.14
C ILE A 238 -18.44 27.19 -18.75
N ILE A 239 -18.05 27.33 -20.02
CA ILE A 239 -17.40 26.25 -20.77
C ILE A 239 -15.88 26.14 -20.62
N VAL A 240 -15.20 27.21 -20.16
CA VAL A 240 -13.75 27.24 -19.92
C VAL A 240 -13.44 27.20 -18.42
N ASN A 241 -14.16 27.96 -17.60
CA ASN A 241 -13.83 28.13 -16.18
C ASN A 241 -14.68 27.25 -15.25
N CYS A 242 -15.69 26.52 -15.76
CA CYS A 242 -16.71 25.84 -14.96
C CYS A 242 -17.29 26.72 -13.84
N ASN A 243 -17.63 27.98 -14.14
CA ASN A 243 -18.16 28.92 -13.15
C ASN A 243 -19.58 28.52 -12.72
N VAL A 244 -19.67 27.69 -11.68
CA VAL A 244 -20.92 27.18 -11.12
C VAL A 244 -21.85 28.27 -10.56
N ASP A 245 -21.32 29.44 -10.18
CA ASP A 245 -22.16 30.59 -9.79
C ASP A 245 -22.76 31.29 -10.99
N ALA A 246 -22.03 31.42 -12.11
CA ALA A 246 -22.61 31.94 -13.36
C ALA A 246 -23.74 31.03 -13.85
N ILE A 247 -23.52 29.71 -13.87
CA ILE A 247 -24.57 28.71 -14.15
C ILE A 247 -25.75 28.91 -13.18
N ALA A 248 -25.50 28.94 -11.87
CA ALA A 248 -26.55 29.00 -10.87
C ALA A 248 -27.34 30.31 -10.86
N ASN A 249 -26.72 31.44 -11.24
CA ASN A 249 -27.39 32.73 -11.30
C ASN A 249 -28.19 32.90 -12.59
N GLU A 250 -27.62 32.56 -13.74
CA GLU A 250 -28.32 32.64 -15.02
C GLU A 250 -29.49 31.64 -15.07
N ALA A 251 -29.32 30.43 -14.51
CA ALA A 251 -30.41 29.47 -14.38
C ALA A 251 -31.60 30.04 -13.59
N LYS A 252 -31.36 30.79 -12.50
CA LYS A 252 -32.45 31.45 -11.74
C LYS A 252 -33.15 32.54 -12.56
N VAL A 253 -32.42 33.28 -13.39
CA VAL A 253 -32.98 34.31 -14.28
C VAL A 253 -33.82 33.68 -15.40
N LYS A 254 -33.44 32.49 -15.88
CA LYS A 254 -34.11 31.74 -16.95
C LYS A 254 -35.14 30.72 -16.46
N LEU A 255 -35.46 30.70 -15.17
CA LEU A 255 -36.53 29.84 -14.65
C LEU A 255 -37.89 30.21 -15.26
N LEU A 256 -38.71 29.19 -15.47
CA LEU A 256 -40.07 29.34 -15.97
C LEU A 256 -40.92 30.18 -15.00
N ALA A 257 -41.78 31.04 -15.57
CA ALA A 257 -42.66 31.91 -14.81
C ALA A 257 -43.53 31.09 -13.83
N GLY A 258 -43.55 31.53 -12.56
CA GLY A 258 -44.24 30.86 -11.46
C GLY A 258 -43.32 30.07 -10.51
N ILE A 259 -42.08 29.74 -10.91
CA ILE A 259 -41.15 29.01 -10.03
C ILE A 259 -40.37 29.98 -9.15
N GLN A 260 -40.72 30.04 -7.86
CA GLN A 260 -40.03 30.86 -6.87
C GLN A 260 -38.97 30.04 -6.13
N VAL A 261 -37.68 30.27 -6.41
CA VAL A 261 -36.55 29.53 -5.80
C VAL A 261 -36.60 29.54 -4.27
N ALA A 262 -37.01 30.66 -3.67
CA ALA A 262 -37.14 30.81 -2.21
C ALA A 262 -38.22 29.91 -1.56
N SER A 263 -39.13 29.32 -2.34
CA SER A 263 -40.10 28.33 -1.84
C SER A 263 -39.48 26.96 -1.59
N TYR A 264 -38.32 26.67 -2.20
CA TYR A 264 -37.58 25.42 -2.05
C TYR A 264 -36.56 25.51 -0.91
N SER A 265 -36.28 24.37 -0.29
CA SER A 265 -35.26 24.26 0.76
C SER A 265 -33.84 24.24 0.19
N HIS A 266 -33.66 23.61 -0.97
CA HIS A 266 -32.39 23.33 -1.63
C HIS A 266 -32.53 23.46 -3.16
N SER A 267 -31.41 23.72 -3.85
CA SER A 267 -31.34 23.82 -5.31
C SER A 267 -30.25 22.91 -5.87
N VAL A 268 -30.63 22.06 -6.80
CA VAL A 268 -29.73 21.15 -7.53
C VAL A 268 -29.59 21.64 -8.96
N TYR A 269 -28.36 21.67 -9.47
CA TYR A 269 -28.03 22.08 -10.83
C TYR A 269 -27.36 20.91 -11.56
N ILE A 270 -27.97 20.42 -12.64
CA ILE A 270 -27.38 19.36 -13.45
C ILE A 270 -26.76 20.01 -14.67
N LEU A 271 -25.43 19.87 -14.79
CA LEU A 271 -24.64 20.52 -15.82
C LEU A 271 -24.97 19.96 -17.21
N PRO A 272 -24.74 20.74 -18.29
CA PRO A 272 -24.85 20.26 -19.66
C PRO A 272 -23.71 19.27 -20.01
N ASP A 273 -23.93 18.51 -21.08
CA ASP A 273 -23.02 17.47 -21.56
C ASP A 273 -21.61 18.01 -21.88
N ASN A 274 -20.61 17.12 -21.78
CA ASN A 274 -19.20 17.39 -22.09
C ASN A 274 -18.53 18.50 -21.25
N LEU A 275 -18.96 18.68 -19.99
CA LEU A 275 -18.24 19.53 -19.02
C LEU A 275 -17.34 18.77 -18.04
N ALA A 276 -17.34 17.43 -18.06
CA ALA A 276 -16.55 16.59 -17.15
C ALA A 276 -15.05 16.98 -17.10
N THR A 277 -14.44 17.21 -18.27
CA THR A 277 -13.03 17.60 -18.40
C THR A 277 -12.75 19.04 -17.97
N THR A 278 -13.73 19.95 -18.08
CA THR A 278 -13.59 21.35 -17.66
C THR A 278 -13.74 21.48 -16.14
N CYS A 279 -14.69 20.75 -15.56
CA CYS A 279 -15.01 20.85 -14.14
C CYS A 279 -14.10 19.98 -13.26
N GLY A 280 -13.71 18.78 -13.71
CA GLY A 280 -12.80 17.90 -12.97
C GLY A 280 -13.40 17.18 -11.76
N TRP A 281 -14.72 17.28 -11.56
CA TRP A 281 -15.47 16.63 -10.49
C TRP A 281 -16.79 16.04 -11.02
N SER A 282 -17.33 15.03 -10.34
CA SER A 282 -18.62 14.39 -10.71
C SER A 282 -19.82 15.01 -10.00
N GLY A 283 -19.63 15.43 -8.75
CA GLY A 283 -20.54 16.25 -7.98
C GLY A 283 -19.76 17.36 -7.26
N LEU A 284 -20.46 18.40 -6.85
CA LEU A 284 -19.93 19.51 -6.06
C LEU A 284 -21.05 20.07 -5.17
N SER A 285 -20.73 20.43 -3.93
CA SER A 285 -21.71 20.96 -3.00
C SER A 285 -21.16 22.07 -2.10
N GLU A 286 -22.07 22.84 -1.51
CA GLU A 286 -21.77 23.80 -0.45
C GLU A 286 -21.78 23.09 0.93
N LEU A 287 -20.68 23.22 1.65
CA LEU A 287 -20.43 22.63 2.97
C LEU A 287 -20.33 23.70 4.07
N PRO A 288 -21.30 23.77 5.01
CA PRO A 288 -22.71 23.44 4.80
C PRO A 288 -23.37 24.48 3.87
N GLY A 289 -24.58 24.22 3.38
CA GLY A 289 -25.20 25.10 2.39
C GLY A 289 -26.56 24.65 1.89
N LYS A 290 -26.92 25.08 0.67
CA LYS A 290 -28.21 24.75 0.04
C LYS A 290 -28.13 24.43 -1.44
N LYS A 291 -26.95 24.52 -2.05
CA LYS A 291 -26.73 24.32 -3.48
C LYS A 291 -25.85 23.10 -3.71
N THR A 292 -26.18 22.36 -4.75
CA THR A 292 -25.45 21.18 -5.22
C THR A 292 -25.41 21.17 -6.74
N TRP A 293 -24.32 20.72 -7.33
CA TRP A 293 -24.10 20.60 -8.77
C TRP A 293 -23.66 19.18 -9.13
N PHE A 294 -24.11 18.66 -10.28
CA PHE A 294 -23.77 17.32 -10.77
C PHE A 294 -23.47 17.32 -12.26
N LEU A 295 -22.56 16.45 -12.71
CA LEU A 295 -22.47 16.08 -14.12
C LEU A 295 -23.74 15.34 -14.58
N PRO A 296 -24.14 15.44 -15.86
CA PRO A 296 -25.37 14.85 -16.40
C PRO A 296 -25.32 13.33 -16.62
N ASP A 297 -24.30 12.64 -16.11
CA ASP A 297 -23.95 11.27 -16.51
C ASP A 297 -23.93 10.28 -15.32
N LYS A 298 -23.42 9.07 -15.59
CA LYS A 298 -23.32 7.95 -14.64
C LYS A 298 -22.32 8.17 -13.51
N SER A 299 -21.39 9.13 -13.61
CA SER A 299 -20.51 9.49 -12.50
C SER A 299 -21.16 10.58 -11.62
N GLY A 300 -21.92 11.50 -12.22
CA GLY A 300 -22.64 12.57 -11.53
C GLY A 300 -24.06 12.18 -11.08
N ILE A 301 -25.08 12.80 -11.66
CA ILE A 301 -26.48 12.74 -11.19
C ILE A 301 -27.08 11.33 -11.15
N PHE A 302 -26.55 10.38 -11.93
CA PHE A 302 -27.02 8.99 -11.93
C PHE A 302 -26.19 8.07 -11.03
N SER A 303 -25.26 8.62 -10.23
CA SER A 303 -24.51 7.90 -9.20
C SER A 303 -25.13 8.10 -7.81
N LYS A 304 -25.55 7.01 -7.17
CA LYS A 304 -26.22 7.05 -5.87
C LYS A 304 -25.32 7.59 -4.76
N GLY A 305 -24.09 7.09 -4.66
CA GLY A 305 -23.10 7.56 -3.68
C GLY A 305 -22.86 9.05 -3.79
N VAL A 306 -22.62 9.55 -5.01
CA VAL A 306 -22.36 10.97 -5.28
C VAL A 306 -23.57 11.84 -4.93
N VAL A 307 -24.80 11.45 -5.31
CA VAL A 307 -26.00 12.23 -4.95
C VAL A 307 -26.22 12.27 -3.44
N ILE A 308 -25.97 11.18 -2.72
CA ILE A 308 -26.06 11.17 -1.26
C ILE A 308 -24.96 12.04 -0.63
N GLN A 309 -23.71 11.87 -1.07
CA GLN A 309 -22.55 12.64 -0.59
C GLN A 309 -22.77 14.15 -0.71
N GLU A 310 -23.06 14.61 -1.92
CA GLU A 310 -23.17 16.04 -2.19
C GLU A 310 -24.36 16.69 -1.46
N ILE A 311 -25.48 15.99 -1.34
CA ILE A 311 -26.61 16.50 -0.56
C ILE A 311 -26.27 16.51 0.94
N LEU A 312 -25.53 15.53 1.47
CA LEU A 312 -25.12 15.51 2.88
C LEU A 312 -24.02 16.53 3.23
N HIS A 313 -23.23 17.00 2.26
CA HIS A 313 -22.37 18.17 2.46
C HIS A 313 -23.18 19.42 2.83
N ASN A 314 -24.37 19.64 2.25
CA ASN A 314 -25.25 20.76 2.65
C ASN A 314 -25.59 20.74 4.16
N PHE A 315 -25.55 19.56 4.79
CA PHE A 315 -25.83 19.34 6.22
C PHE A 315 -24.59 19.27 7.12
N GLY A 316 -23.38 19.47 6.60
CA GLY A 316 -22.16 19.52 7.41
C GLY A 316 -21.39 18.21 7.53
N LEU A 317 -21.71 17.18 6.75
CA LEU A 317 -20.82 16.02 6.63
C LEU A 317 -19.62 16.33 5.73
N TYR A 318 -18.53 15.62 5.98
CA TYR A 318 -17.26 15.71 5.27
C TYR A 318 -16.99 14.38 4.57
N HIS A 319 -16.03 14.34 3.65
CA HIS A 319 -15.66 13.10 2.98
C HIS A 319 -15.20 12.04 4.00
N GLY A 320 -15.53 10.78 3.75
CA GLY A 320 -15.02 9.62 4.47
C GLY A 320 -13.59 9.29 4.02
N TRP A 321 -12.80 8.78 4.95
CA TRP A 321 -11.38 8.47 4.78
C TRP A 321 -11.17 6.97 4.98
N LYS A 322 -10.15 6.41 4.35
CA LYS A 322 -9.56 5.14 4.78
C LYS A 322 -8.06 5.30 4.67
N ASP A 323 -7.36 4.99 5.75
CA ASP A 323 -5.90 5.02 5.82
C ASP A 323 -5.34 6.35 5.30
N GLY A 324 -5.74 7.46 5.92
CA GLY A 324 -5.24 8.81 5.58
C GLY A 324 -5.59 9.30 4.16
N VAL A 325 -6.29 8.48 3.35
CA VAL A 325 -6.72 8.84 1.99
C VAL A 325 -8.21 9.14 1.98
N GLU A 326 -8.51 10.39 1.63
CA GLU A 326 -9.86 10.90 1.40
C GLU A 326 -10.59 10.11 0.29
N TYR A 327 -11.89 9.89 0.47
CA TYR A 327 -12.78 9.09 -0.37
C TYR A 327 -12.49 7.58 -0.41
N ASN A 328 -11.46 7.09 0.26
CA ASN A 328 -11.06 5.68 0.20
C ASN A 328 -11.93 4.76 1.10
N ASP A 329 -12.93 5.31 1.79
CA ASP A 329 -13.98 4.55 2.46
C ASP A 329 -15.09 4.15 1.47
N PHE A 330 -15.21 2.85 1.18
CA PHE A 330 -16.26 2.32 0.32
C PHE A 330 -17.52 1.87 1.10
N SER A 331 -17.53 1.99 2.44
CA SER A 331 -18.63 1.56 3.33
C SER A 331 -19.74 2.61 3.49
N THR A 332 -19.49 3.84 3.06
CA THR A 332 -20.41 4.99 3.13
C THR A 332 -20.43 5.74 1.79
N ALA A 333 -21.57 6.36 1.48
CA ALA A 333 -21.67 7.35 0.42
C ALA A 333 -20.71 8.55 0.59
N MET A 334 -20.30 8.90 1.83
CA MET A 334 -19.36 10.00 2.03
C MET A 334 -17.94 9.73 1.50
N GLY A 335 -17.62 8.49 1.10
CA GLY A 335 -16.38 8.16 0.41
C GLY A 335 -16.61 7.75 -1.05
N ARG A 336 -16.52 6.45 -1.34
CA ARG A 336 -16.80 5.86 -2.67
C ARG A 336 -17.85 4.75 -2.64
N GLY A 337 -18.56 4.60 -1.52
CA GLY A 337 -19.67 3.66 -1.39
C GLY A 337 -20.95 4.16 -2.09
N ASN A 338 -21.90 3.24 -2.29
CA ASN A 338 -23.28 3.55 -2.72
C ASN A 338 -24.30 3.24 -1.60
N SER A 339 -23.82 3.12 -0.37
CA SER A 339 -24.52 2.72 0.86
C SER A 339 -24.89 3.92 1.73
N CYS A 340 -25.65 3.67 2.81
CA CYS A 340 -25.96 4.70 3.80
C CYS A 340 -24.70 5.25 4.51
N PRO A 341 -24.82 6.42 5.17
CA PRO A 341 -23.77 6.96 6.01
C PRO A 341 -23.22 5.96 7.04
N SER A 342 -21.95 6.12 7.40
CA SER A 342 -21.29 5.31 8.43
C SER A 342 -21.88 5.58 9.83
N ALA A 343 -21.59 4.72 10.81
CA ALA A 343 -22.07 4.91 12.18
C ALA A 343 -21.75 6.31 12.79
N PRO A 344 -20.53 6.85 12.72
CA PRO A 344 -20.26 8.20 13.22
C PRO A 344 -20.97 9.31 12.42
N GLU A 345 -21.21 9.11 11.11
CA GLU A 345 -21.99 10.05 10.29
C GLU A 345 -23.48 10.02 10.67
N LEU A 346 -24.06 8.83 10.87
CA LEU A 346 -25.44 8.67 11.37
C LEU A 346 -25.62 9.29 12.76
N TRP A 347 -24.61 9.19 13.63
CA TRP A 347 -24.60 9.86 14.93
C TRP A 347 -24.51 11.39 14.78
N ARG A 348 -23.59 11.90 13.94
CA ARG A 348 -23.41 13.36 13.71
C ARG A 348 -24.64 14.00 13.04
N LEU A 349 -25.37 13.25 12.21
CA LEU A 349 -26.67 13.65 11.64
C LEU A 349 -27.83 13.52 12.64
N GLY A 350 -27.63 12.91 13.81
CA GLY A 350 -28.71 12.62 14.77
C GLY A 350 -29.71 11.57 14.28
N TRP A 351 -29.39 10.83 13.21
CA TRP A 351 -30.26 9.82 12.61
C TRP A 351 -30.25 8.51 13.38
N ALA A 352 -29.15 8.15 14.03
CA ALA A 352 -29.07 6.95 14.86
C ALA A 352 -28.33 7.19 16.18
N THR A 353 -28.67 6.42 17.21
CA THR A 353 -28.06 6.49 18.54
C THR A 353 -27.25 5.24 18.88
N PRO A 354 -26.19 5.36 19.71
CA PRO A 354 -25.45 4.23 20.21
C PRO A 354 -26.26 3.39 21.21
N LEU A 355 -26.00 2.08 21.19
CA LEU A 355 -26.42 1.10 22.18
C LEU A 355 -25.69 1.33 23.51
N ALA A 356 -24.42 1.70 23.43
CA ALA A 356 -23.58 2.03 24.57
C ALA A 356 -22.54 3.10 24.19
N GLN A 357 -22.21 3.95 25.16
CA GLN A 357 -21.08 4.88 25.10
C GLN A 357 -20.06 4.47 26.18
N LEU A 358 -18.89 4.03 25.76
CA LEU A 358 -17.88 3.38 26.61
C LEU A 358 -16.70 4.30 26.88
N ASN A 359 -16.40 4.55 28.16
CA ASN A 359 -15.29 5.39 28.63
C ASN A 359 -14.77 4.89 29.99
N SER A 360 -13.83 5.62 30.62
CA SER A 360 -13.21 5.34 31.93
C SER A 360 -14.24 4.93 32.99
N SER A 361 -15.37 5.63 33.04
CA SER A 361 -16.44 5.43 34.03
C SER A 361 -17.44 4.33 33.69
N SER A 362 -17.75 4.11 32.40
CA SER A 362 -18.85 3.21 31.98
C SER A 362 -18.43 1.79 31.56
N PHE A 363 -17.13 1.54 31.41
CA PHE A 363 -16.61 0.28 30.85
C PHE A 363 -15.48 -0.31 31.71
N PRO A 364 -15.72 -1.17 32.72
CA PRO A 364 -14.67 -1.68 33.62
C PRO A 364 -13.43 -2.25 32.93
N MET A 365 -12.26 -2.09 33.58
CA MET A 365 -11.01 -2.74 33.15
C MET A 365 -11.05 -4.26 33.34
N ALA A 366 -10.23 -4.98 32.58
CA ALA A 366 -9.91 -6.40 32.78
C ALA A 366 -11.12 -7.36 32.76
N THR A 367 -12.26 -6.89 32.22
CA THR A 367 -13.55 -7.59 32.26
C THR A 367 -14.19 -7.58 30.88
N TYR A 368 -14.64 -8.74 30.40
CA TYR A 368 -15.43 -8.83 29.17
C TYR A 368 -16.88 -8.39 29.36
N ILE A 369 -17.38 -7.55 28.45
CA ILE A 369 -18.78 -7.15 28.37
C ILE A 369 -19.34 -7.51 26.98
N ASN A 370 -20.52 -8.12 26.97
CA ASN A 370 -21.23 -8.52 25.76
C ASN A 370 -22.29 -7.47 25.39
N PHE A 371 -22.33 -7.09 24.12
CA PHE A 371 -23.32 -6.19 23.53
C PHE A 371 -24.03 -6.92 22.39
N ASN A 372 -25.36 -7.02 22.42
CA ASN A 372 -26.11 -7.54 21.28
C ASN A 372 -26.37 -6.40 20.28
N LEU A 373 -25.53 -6.30 19.27
CA LEU A 373 -25.51 -5.18 18.33
C LEU A 373 -26.41 -5.46 17.12
N SER A 374 -27.39 -4.60 16.92
CA SER A 374 -28.33 -4.67 15.79
C SER A 374 -27.76 -4.04 14.53
N ALA A 375 -28.10 -4.58 13.36
CA ALA A 375 -27.73 -3.99 12.08
C ALA A 375 -28.35 -2.60 11.88
N THR A 376 -27.58 -1.67 11.30
CA THR A 376 -27.98 -0.27 11.09
C THR A 376 -29.37 -0.13 10.47
N TYR A 377 -29.68 -0.90 9.43
CA TYR A 377 -30.93 -0.77 8.68
C TYR A 377 -32.21 -1.03 9.51
N LEU A 378 -32.12 -1.68 10.68
CA LEU A 378 -33.28 -2.06 11.50
C LEU A 378 -33.96 -0.86 12.17
N GLY A 379 -33.24 0.23 12.39
CA GLY A 379 -33.83 1.45 12.96
C GLY A 379 -32.82 2.39 13.62
N PRO A 380 -33.29 3.55 14.12
CA PRO A 380 -32.43 4.61 14.63
C PRO A 380 -31.88 4.37 16.04
N LYS A 381 -32.29 3.31 16.75
CA LYS A 381 -31.96 3.12 18.17
C LYS A 381 -31.01 1.95 18.38
N GLY A 382 -29.86 2.19 19.00
CA GLY A 382 -29.00 1.11 19.51
C GLY A 382 -28.23 0.33 18.44
N VAL A 383 -27.89 0.95 17.31
CA VAL A 383 -27.27 0.29 16.15
C VAL A 383 -25.76 0.51 16.01
N MET A 384 -25.13 1.10 17.02
CA MET A 384 -23.68 1.31 17.08
C MET A 384 -23.16 1.28 18.52
N ILE A 385 -21.87 1.07 18.74
CA ILE A 385 -21.20 1.28 20.03
C ILE A 385 -20.18 2.41 19.83
N LYS A 386 -20.27 3.47 20.64
CA LYS A 386 -19.28 4.56 20.65
C LYS A 386 -18.28 4.30 21.77
N ILE A 387 -16.99 4.37 21.45
CA ILE A 387 -15.90 4.18 22.42
C ILE A 387 -15.06 5.46 22.47
N GLN A 388 -14.96 6.01 23.67
CA GLN A 388 -14.15 7.17 24.04
C GLN A 388 -13.01 6.68 24.93
N PRO A 389 -11.83 6.33 24.37
CA PRO A 389 -10.72 5.72 25.10
C PRO A 389 -9.93 6.77 25.93
N ASP A 390 -10.62 7.46 26.82
CA ASP A 390 -10.09 8.44 27.76
C ASP A 390 -9.08 7.86 28.77
N TRP A 391 -9.12 6.55 29.01
CA TRP A 391 -8.12 5.79 29.76
C TRP A 391 -6.70 5.82 29.14
N LEU A 392 -6.55 6.31 27.89
CA LEU A 392 -5.26 6.58 27.27
C LEU A 392 -4.66 7.95 27.69
N GLY A 393 -5.39 8.77 28.45
CA GLY A 393 -4.93 10.08 28.92
C GLY A 393 -4.57 11.02 27.76
N GLU A 394 -3.32 11.49 27.73
CA GLU A 394 -2.84 12.42 26.69
C GLU A 394 -2.78 11.78 25.29
N LEU A 395 -2.62 10.45 25.21
CA LEU A 395 -2.57 9.67 23.96
C LEU A 395 -3.95 9.47 23.32
N TYR A 396 -5.04 9.72 24.04
CA TYR A 396 -6.39 9.71 23.48
C TYR A 396 -6.50 10.82 22.42
N LYS A 397 -6.59 10.47 21.13
CA LYS A 397 -6.84 11.42 20.02
C LYS A 397 -8.11 11.10 19.21
N MET A 398 -8.50 9.83 19.14
CA MET A 398 -9.62 9.36 18.31
C MET A 398 -10.67 8.63 19.15
N ASN A 399 -11.94 8.76 18.74
CA ASN A 399 -13.04 7.89 19.16
C ASN A 399 -13.21 6.73 18.17
N MET A 400 -13.73 5.59 18.63
CA MET A 400 -14.11 4.47 17.76
C MET A 400 -15.62 4.28 17.73
N TYR A 401 -16.15 3.86 16.57
CA TYR A 401 -17.53 3.48 16.37
C TYR A 401 -17.59 2.08 15.77
N LEU A 402 -18.34 1.17 16.40
CA LEU A 402 -18.55 -0.20 15.94
C LEU A 402 -20.01 -0.33 15.49
N SER A 403 -20.25 -0.88 14.29
CA SER A 403 -21.60 -1.08 13.75
C SER A 403 -21.72 -2.35 12.90
N LEU A 404 -22.86 -3.04 12.98
CA LEU A 404 -23.18 -4.12 12.08
C LEU A 404 -23.83 -3.54 10.82
N ARG A 405 -23.25 -3.79 9.64
CA ARG A 405 -23.83 -3.39 8.34
C ARG A 405 -24.35 -4.62 7.61
N VAL A 406 -25.53 -4.51 7.01
CA VAL A 406 -26.17 -5.60 6.26
C VAL A 406 -26.79 -5.01 5.00
N LYS A 407 -26.62 -5.71 3.87
CA LYS A 407 -26.95 -5.26 2.52
C LYS A 407 -28.45 -5.30 2.23
N THR A 408 -29.21 -4.42 2.88
CA THR A 408 -30.67 -4.35 2.75
C THR A 408 -31.21 -2.95 3.07
N ALA A 409 -32.47 -2.70 2.72
CA ALA A 409 -33.14 -1.40 2.82
C ALA A 409 -32.29 -0.25 2.20
N GLY A 410 -31.84 0.72 2.99
CA GLY A 410 -30.97 1.80 2.52
C GLY A 410 -29.57 1.33 2.13
N ASP A 411 -29.07 0.28 2.79
CA ASP A 411 -27.78 -0.36 2.54
C ASP A 411 -27.84 -1.45 1.45
N ARG A 412 -28.91 -1.53 0.65
CA ARG A 412 -29.05 -2.56 -0.40
C ARG A 412 -27.87 -2.61 -1.39
N ASP A 413 -27.25 -1.47 -1.67
CA ASP A 413 -26.15 -1.36 -2.62
C ASP A 413 -24.77 -1.35 -1.91
N LEU A 414 -24.73 -1.77 -0.64
CA LEU A 414 -23.50 -1.99 0.15
C LEU A 414 -22.63 -3.08 -0.48
N VAL A 415 -21.32 -2.83 -0.54
CA VAL A 415 -20.33 -3.77 -1.08
C VAL A 415 -20.18 -4.99 -0.16
N GLU A 416 -20.03 -6.18 -0.74
CA GLU A 416 -20.05 -7.46 -0.01
C GLU A 416 -18.98 -7.56 1.09
N GLN A 417 -17.85 -6.87 0.95
CA GLN A 417 -16.79 -6.80 1.96
C GLN A 417 -17.26 -6.24 3.32
N PHE A 418 -18.38 -5.51 3.37
CA PHE A 418 -18.96 -4.92 4.58
C PHE A 418 -20.23 -5.66 5.07
N ASN A 419 -20.80 -6.54 4.23
CA ASN A 419 -22.12 -7.14 4.46
C ASN A 419 -22.07 -8.25 5.52
N GLY A 420 -22.93 -8.18 6.53
CA GLY A 420 -22.97 -9.13 7.64
C GLY A 420 -21.76 -9.02 8.58
N LYS A 421 -20.99 -7.94 8.49
CA LYS A 421 -19.73 -7.74 9.22
C LYS A 421 -19.81 -6.61 10.24
N LEU A 422 -18.96 -6.71 11.26
CA LEU A 422 -18.73 -5.62 12.20
C LEU A 422 -17.78 -4.60 11.56
N ASN A 423 -18.34 -3.46 11.15
CA ASN A 423 -17.62 -2.35 10.55
C ASN A 423 -17.17 -1.38 11.63
N ILE A 424 -15.92 -0.94 11.56
CA ILE A 424 -15.30 -0.04 12.54
C ILE A 424 -14.79 1.22 11.85
N HIS A 425 -15.11 2.35 12.46
CA HIS A 425 -14.65 3.68 12.08
C HIS A 425 -13.98 4.37 13.26
N GLU A 426 -12.99 5.22 13.00
CA GLU A 426 -12.40 6.13 13.97
C GLU A 426 -12.47 7.59 13.50
N LEU A 427 -12.43 8.56 14.43
CA LEU A 427 -12.45 9.99 14.11
C LEU A 427 -11.97 10.86 15.27
N ASN A 428 -11.57 12.09 14.94
CA ASN A 428 -10.98 13.05 15.86
C ASN A 428 -11.89 13.39 17.07
N LYS A 429 -11.40 13.08 18.28
CA LYS A 429 -12.14 13.28 19.53
C LYS A 429 -12.52 14.74 19.79
N TYR A 430 -11.67 15.70 19.37
CA TYR A 430 -11.88 17.13 19.65
C TYR A 430 -13.10 17.67 18.89
N ILE A 431 -13.47 16.98 17.81
CA ILE A 431 -14.61 17.29 16.96
C ILE A 431 -15.82 16.45 17.41
N ASP A 432 -15.66 15.13 17.53
CA ASP A 432 -16.76 14.19 17.83
C ASP A 432 -17.24 14.17 19.31
N ASN A 433 -16.49 14.76 20.24
CA ASN A 433 -16.96 15.02 21.60
C ASN A 433 -17.63 16.40 21.76
N SER A 434 -17.58 17.27 20.73
CA SER A 434 -18.17 18.60 20.79
C SER A 434 -19.63 18.59 20.31
N ILE A 435 -20.50 19.26 21.04
CA ILE A 435 -21.87 19.59 20.59
C ILE A 435 -21.89 20.68 19.51
N PHE A 436 -20.76 21.36 19.30
CA PHE A 436 -20.50 22.28 18.20
C PHE A 436 -19.28 21.75 17.40
N PRO A 437 -19.42 20.64 16.65
CA PRO A 437 -18.28 19.93 16.08
C PRO A 437 -17.62 20.75 14.96
N GLU A 438 -16.36 21.12 15.17
CA GLU A 438 -15.62 22.06 14.32
C GLU A 438 -14.77 21.36 13.26
N GLY A 439 -14.93 21.70 11.98
CA GLY A 439 -14.08 21.20 10.91
C GLY A 439 -14.31 19.74 10.52
N ASP A 440 -13.33 19.20 9.79
CA ASP A 440 -13.36 17.82 9.28
C ASP A 440 -12.96 16.82 10.40
N PRO A 441 -13.89 15.97 10.86
CA PRO A 441 -13.59 14.96 11.88
C PRO A 441 -12.60 13.89 11.42
N LYS A 442 -12.32 13.77 10.11
CA LYS A 442 -11.59 12.66 9.49
C LYS A 442 -12.21 11.32 9.89
N VAL A 443 -13.49 11.14 9.57
CA VAL A 443 -14.17 9.83 9.70
C VAL A 443 -13.40 8.83 8.85
N SER A 444 -12.66 7.93 9.51
CA SER A 444 -11.75 6.99 8.89
C SER A 444 -12.21 5.57 9.13
N PHE A 445 -12.44 4.80 8.07
CA PHE A 445 -12.72 3.37 8.17
C PHE A 445 -11.46 2.60 8.58
N THR A 446 -11.56 1.74 9.59
CA THR A 446 -10.42 0.96 10.14
C THR A 446 -10.54 -0.54 9.91
N GLY A 447 -11.72 -1.06 9.54
CA GLY A 447 -11.87 -2.46 9.14
C GLY A 447 -13.30 -2.99 9.20
N ALA A 448 -13.54 -4.08 8.50
CA ALA A 448 -14.76 -4.87 8.59
C ALA A 448 -14.39 -6.31 8.97
N TYR A 449 -14.91 -6.77 10.11
CA TYR A 449 -14.51 -8.01 10.75
C TYR A 449 -15.61 -9.07 10.62
N ASP A 450 -15.21 -10.26 10.19
CA ASP A 450 -16.11 -11.40 9.98
C ASP A 450 -16.61 -11.98 11.31
N PRO A 451 -17.82 -12.56 11.34
CA PRO A 451 -18.30 -13.34 12.49
C PRO A 451 -17.29 -14.40 12.94
N GLY A 452 -17.02 -14.46 14.25
CA GLY A 452 -15.98 -15.32 14.84
C GLY A 452 -14.58 -14.67 14.95
N SER A 453 -14.40 -13.43 14.49
CA SER A 453 -13.11 -12.72 14.56
C SER A 453 -12.70 -12.34 15.99
N SER A 454 -11.40 -12.35 16.25
CA SER A 454 -10.76 -11.92 17.52
C SER A 454 -9.69 -10.88 17.19
N VAL A 455 -9.82 -9.67 17.72
CA VAL A 455 -9.07 -8.48 17.29
C VAL A 455 -8.56 -7.71 18.50
N THR A 456 -7.27 -7.36 18.51
CA THR A 456 -6.67 -6.52 19.57
C THR A 456 -6.19 -5.20 18.99
N PHE A 457 -6.74 -4.11 19.51
CA PHE A 457 -6.32 -2.74 19.22
C PHE A 457 -5.40 -2.25 20.34
N PHE A 458 -4.10 -2.51 20.22
CA PHE A 458 -3.12 -2.15 21.26
C PHE A 458 -3.01 -0.64 21.48
N ASN A 459 -3.08 0.16 20.41
CA ASN A 459 -3.18 1.63 20.45
C ASN A 459 -4.38 2.13 21.27
N TYR A 460 -5.48 1.38 21.28
CA TYR A 460 -6.69 1.68 22.06
C TYR A 460 -6.76 0.93 23.41
N LYS A 461 -5.80 0.05 23.69
CA LYS A 461 -5.81 -0.94 24.80
C LYS A 461 -7.13 -1.71 24.90
N LEU A 462 -7.67 -2.09 23.75
CA LEU A 462 -8.99 -2.69 23.59
C LEU A 462 -8.87 -4.06 22.91
N HIS A 463 -9.61 -5.04 23.40
CA HIS A 463 -9.80 -6.32 22.72
C HIS A 463 -11.29 -6.52 22.39
N LEU A 464 -11.51 -7.15 21.23
CA LEU A 464 -12.79 -7.32 20.58
C LEU A 464 -12.93 -8.76 20.10
N LEU A 465 -14.00 -9.42 20.53
CA LEU A 465 -14.45 -10.69 19.95
C LEU A 465 -15.78 -10.44 19.22
N VAL A 466 -15.88 -10.94 18.00
CA VAL A 466 -17.06 -10.85 17.13
C VAL A 466 -17.77 -12.20 17.16
N GLY A 467 -19.00 -12.23 17.66
CA GLY A 467 -19.82 -13.44 17.72
C GLY A 467 -20.33 -13.89 16.34
N ALA A 468 -21.15 -14.94 16.34
CA ALA A 468 -21.86 -15.37 15.13
C ALA A 468 -22.91 -14.32 14.71
N PHE A 469 -23.07 -14.10 13.40
CA PHE A 469 -24.13 -13.26 12.84
C PHE A 469 -25.46 -14.04 12.81
N ASP A 470 -26.46 -13.53 13.51
CA ASP A 470 -27.83 -14.04 13.44
C ASP A 470 -28.54 -13.38 12.26
N SER A 471 -28.63 -14.11 11.14
CA SER A 471 -29.31 -13.65 9.92
C SER A 471 -30.83 -13.51 10.04
N LYS A 472 -31.46 -14.08 11.07
CA LYS A 472 -32.92 -13.96 11.29
C LYS A 472 -33.27 -12.64 11.96
N ASN A 473 -32.49 -12.28 12.97
CA ASN A 473 -32.67 -11.04 13.74
C ASN A 473 -31.81 -9.88 13.21
N SER A 474 -30.86 -10.15 12.30
CA SER A 474 -29.83 -9.23 11.84
C SER A 474 -29.05 -8.59 13.00
N THR A 475 -28.58 -9.43 13.92
CA THR A 475 -27.80 -9.02 15.09
C THR A 475 -26.48 -9.78 15.18
N ILE A 476 -25.51 -9.22 15.92
CA ILE A 476 -24.23 -9.86 16.23
C ILE A 476 -23.86 -9.56 17.68
N ILE A 477 -23.34 -10.56 18.39
CA ILE A 477 -22.79 -10.33 19.74
C ILE A 477 -21.39 -9.73 19.58
N VAL A 478 -21.16 -8.57 20.17
CA VAL A 478 -19.87 -7.89 20.22
C VAL A 478 -19.38 -7.95 21.66
N THR A 479 -18.25 -8.60 21.89
CA THR A 479 -17.68 -8.77 23.24
C THR A 479 -16.41 -7.94 23.35
N LEU A 480 -16.39 -7.00 24.30
CA LEU A 480 -15.30 -6.03 24.47
C LEU A 480 -14.63 -6.17 25.83
N CYS A 481 -13.31 -5.99 25.90
CA CYS A 481 -12.56 -5.80 27.13
C CYS A 481 -11.50 -4.69 26.93
N ARG A 482 -11.33 -3.80 27.91
CA ARG A 482 -10.16 -2.89 27.97
C ARG A 482 -9.13 -3.42 28.96
N PHE A 483 -7.85 -3.25 28.64
CA PHE A 483 -6.72 -3.68 29.46
C PHE A 483 -5.74 -2.52 29.70
N VAL A 484 -4.74 -2.74 30.56
CA VAL A 484 -3.69 -1.74 30.88
C VAL A 484 -2.35 -2.13 30.28
N THR A 485 -1.92 -3.38 30.47
CA THR A 485 -0.63 -3.94 30.02
C THR A 485 -0.80 -4.98 28.92
N GLY A 486 -1.82 -5.85 29.00
CA GLY A 486 -2.02 -6.89 27.99
C GLY A 486 -3.35 -7.64 28.08
N LEU A 487 -3.66 -8.39 27.02
CA LEU A 487 -4.89 -9.17 26.87
C LEU A 487 -5.10 -10.23 27.97
N ASN A 488 -4.02 -10.68 28.61
CA ASN A 488 -4.04 -11.60 29.74
C ASN A 488 -4.78 -11.06 30.98
N GLU A 489 -5.02 -9.75 31.06
CA GLU A 489 -5.87 -9.16 32.10
C GLU A 489 -7.36 -9.44 31.89
N CYS A 490 -7.80 -9.68 30.65
CA CYS A 490 -9.22 -9.80 30.31
C CYS A 490 -9.82 -11.12 30.82
N THR A 491 -10.44 -11.07 31.99
CA THR A 491 -11.12 -12.20 32.62
C THR A 491 -12.59 -12.30 32.18
N ALA A 492 -13.09 -13.53 32.08
CA ALA A 492 -14.52 -13.79 31.89
C ALA A 492 -15.22 -13.71 33.26
N ASP A 493 -16.26 -12.88 33.39
CA ASP A 493 -16.99 -12.76 34.66
C ASP A 493 -17.81 -14.03 34.94
N ALA A 494 -17.41 -14.77 35.97
CA ALA A 494 -18.04 -16.01 36.39
C ALA A 494 -19.46 -15.84 36.98
N ARG A 495 -19.95 -14.61 37.17
CA ARG A 495 -21.23 -14.32 37.83
C ARG A 495 -22.47 -14.42 36.94
N LEU A 496 -22.32 -14.59 35.63
CA LEU A 496 -23.44 -14.50 34.66
C LEU A 496 -23.75 -15.80 33.89
N MET A 497 -23.22 -16.95 34.29
CA MET A 497 -23.57 -18.24 33.67
C MET A 497 -24.51 -19.10 34.54
N PRO A 498 -25.58 -19.69 33.97
CA PRO A 498 -26.43 -20.63 34.69
C PRO A 498 -25.69 -21.95 34.98
N PRO A 499 -25.94 -22.59 36.13
CA PRO A 499 -25.19 -23.78 36.54
C PRO A 499 -25.58 -25.02 35.73
N SER A 500 -24.59 -25.69 35.13
CA SER A 500 -24.76 -27.05 34.59
C SER A 500 -24.50 -28.13 35.66
N PRO A 501 -25.03 -29.36 35.49
CA PRO A 501 -25.19 -30.29 36.61
C PRO A 501 -23.87 -30.84 37.20
N ARG A 502 -23.83 -30.96 38.53
CA ARG A 502 -22.71 -31.58 39.26
C ARG A 502 -22.60 -33.08 39.02
N SER A 503 -21.38 -33.60 39.11
CA SER A 503 -21.06 -35.00 39.42
C SER A 503 -20.08 -35.03 40.62
N PRO A 504 -20.03 -36.13 41.40
CA PRO A 504 -19.63 -36.08 42.81
C PRO A 504 -18.09 -36.12 43.07
N PRO A 505 -17.64 -35.69 44.27
CA PRO A 505 -16.21 -35.61 44.61
C PRO A 505 -15.66 -36.89 45.26
N PRO A 506 -14.37 -37.22 45.06
CA PRO A 506 -13.65 -38.16 45.91
C PRO A 506 -12.95 -37.45 47.09
N SER A 507 -13.38 -37.80 48.30
CA SER A 507 -12.58 -38.15 49.49
C SER A 507 -11.39 -37.28 49.95
N GLN A 508 -11.50 -36.84 51.20
CA GLN A 508 -10.47 -36.16 52.01
C GLN A 508 -9.26 -37.03 52.34
N LEU A 509 -8.12 -36.38 52.65
CA LEU A 509 -7.26 -36.73 53.78
C LEU A 509 -6.63 -35.44 54.35
N ASN A 510 -6.58 -35.32 55.69
CA ASN A 510 -6.18 -34.11 56.43
C ASN A 510 -4.71 -34.19 56.96
N PRO A 511 -4.07 -33.04 57.28
CA PRO A 511 -2.73 -32.94 57.90
C PRO A 511 -2.78 -33.06 59.44
N PRO A 512 -1.63 -33.13 60.18
CA PRO A 512 -1.01 -31.91 60.76
C PRO A 512 0.53 -31.93 61.03
N SER A 513 1.02 -30.80 61.57
CA SER A 513 2.40 -30.33 61.93
C SER A 513 2.95 -30.90 63.30
N PRO A 514 3.87 -30.32 64.14
CA PRO A 514 4.56 -28.97 64.17
C PRO A 514 6.04 -28.80 64.76
N MET A 515 6.65 -27.60 64.53
CA MET A 515 7.49 -26.76 65.46
C MET A 515 8.89 -27.21 66.03
N PRO A 516 9.69 -26.36 66.77
CA PRO A 516 10.18 -24.95 66.62
C PRO A 516 11.72 -24.79 67.00
N PRO A 517 12.29 -23.67 67.55
CA PRO A 517 12.47 -22.26 67.13
C PRO A 517 13.96 -21.73 67.08
N SER A 518 14.14 -20.43 66.80
CA SER A 518 15.37 -19.58 66.77
C SER A 518 16.07 -19.38 68.15
N PRO A 519 17.32 -18.83 68.29
CA PRO A 519 17.52 -17.35 68.40
C PRO A 519 18.90 -16.73 67.95
N TRP A 520 18.97 -15.38 68.03
CA TRP A 520 20.13 -14.45 68.13
C TRP A 520 20.63 -13.62 66.91
N SER A 521 20.60 -12.29 67.10
CA SER A 521 21.36 -11.20 66.44
C SER A 521 21.92 -10.30 67.58
N PRO A 522 23.08 -9.60 67.49
CA PRO A 522 23.21 -8.28 66.80
C PRO A 522 24.69 -7.97 66.35
N PRO A 523 25.22 -6.72 66.28
CA PRO A 523 24.83 -5.53 65.48
C PRO A 523 25.94 -4.95 64.56
N PHE A 524 25.54 -4.06 63.63
CA PHE A 524 26.27 -2.95 62.96
C PHE A 524 27.81 -2.77 63.10
N LYS A 525 28.54 -2.68 61.98
CA LYS A 525 28.96 -1.41 61.30
C LYS A 525 29.76 -1.66 59.98
N PRO A 526 29.98 -0.64 59.12
CA PRO A 526 30.23 -0.86 57.69
C PRO A 526 31.71 -1.01 57.33
N ASN A 527 31.99 -1.73 56.24
CA ASN A 527 33.27 -1.66 55.55
C ASN A 527 33.08 -1.62 54.02
N SER A 528 33.91 -0.79 53.39
CA SER A 528 33.99 -0.49 51.96
C SER A 528 34.47 -1.71 51.13
N PRO A 529 34.44 -1.65 49.78
CA PRO A 529 34.14 -2.82 48.96
C PRO A 529 35.27 -3.85 48.95
N THR A 530 34.94 -5.09 49.28
CA THR A 530 35.69 -6.24 48.78
C THR A 530 35.57 -6.26 47.26
N PRO A 531 36.65 -6.47 46.48
CA PRO A 531 36.55 -6.56 45.03
C PRO A 531 35.56 -7.66 44.66
N LEU A 532 34.60 -7.33 43.79
CA LEU A 532 33.80 -8.34 43.10
C LEU A 532 34.78 -9.38 42.52
N PRO A 533 34.45 -10.69 42.56
CA PRO A 533 35.24 -11.66 41.83
C PRO A 533 35.33 -11.18 40.38
N ALA A 534 36.52 -11.32 39.78
CA ALA A 534 36.74 -10.99 38.39
C ALA A 534 35.97 -11.97 37.50
N LEU A 535 34.65 -11.78 37.44
CA LEU A 535 33.83 -12.21 36.34
C LEU A 535 34.52 -11.68 35.10
N THR A 536 34.96 -12.60 34.26
CA THR A 536 35.22 -12.34 32.84
C THR A 536 33.86 -12.04 32.19
N SER A 537 33.27 -10.90 32.57
CA SER A 537 31.96 -10.46 32.12
C SER A 537 32.09 -10.18 30.64
N ARG A 538 31.67 -11.14 29.84
CA ARG A 538 31.57 -11.00 28.39
C ARG A 538 30.61 -9.84 28.11
N ASN A 539 31.03 -8.87 27.29
CA ASN A 539 30.09 -7.89 26.75
C ASN A 539 28.98 -8.64 26.00
N LEU A 540 27.75 -8.57 26.51
CA LEU A 540 26.58 -9.24 25.97
C LEU A 540 26.10 -8.61 24.66
N ALA A 541 26.44 -7.34 24.42
CA ALA A 541 26.13 -6.60 23.19
C ALA A 541 27.14 -6.84 22.06
N LEU A 542 28.36 -7.31 22.35
CA LEU A 542 29.41 -7.50 21.35
C LEU A 542 28.98 -8.50 20.24
N GLY A 543 29.00 -8.02 18.99
CA GLY A 543 28.59 -8.76 17.79
C GLY A 543 27.09 -9.08 17.73
N LYS A 544 26.26 -8.33 18.46
CA LYS A 544 24.79 -8.48 18.44
C LYS A 544 24.13 -7.67 17.34
N VAL A 545 22.86 -7.98 17.10
CA VAL A 545 22.04 -7.19 16.18
C VAL A 545 21.62 -5.90 16.89
N ALA A 546 21.97 -4.78 16.28
CA ALA A 546 21.66 -3.44 16.75
C ALA A 546 20.85 -2.69 15.68
N TYR A 547 20.08 -1.72 16.14
CA TYR A 547 19.06 -0.99 15.39
C TYR A 547 19.11 0.48 15.77
N VAL A 548 18.69 1.37 14.87
CA VAL A 548 18.63 2.81 15.09
C VAL A 548 17.35 3.40 14.49
N SER A 549 16.91 4.56 15.01
CA SER A 549 15.73 5.28 14.53
C SER A 549 15.85 5.85 13.12
N SER A 550 17.08 6.10 12.66
CA SER A 550 17.39 6.58 11.31
C SER A 550 18.85 6.31 10.97
N LEU A 551 19.15 6.04 9.69
CA LEU A 551 20.52 5.89 9.18
C LEU A 551 20.83 7.05 8.23
N ARG A 552 21.93 7.78 8.48
CA ARG A 552 22.45 8.80 7.56
C ARG A 552 23.96 8.62 7.39
N ASN A 553 24.40 8.46 6.14
CA ASN A 553 25.78 8.18 5.72
C ASN A 553 26.24 6.73 5.99
N ARG A 554 27.56 6.49 6.03
CA ARG A 554 28.19 5.15 6.05
C ARG A 554 28.26 4.49 7.44
N ASN A 555 27.58 5.06 8.43
CA ASN A 555 27.68 4.69 9.83
C ASN A 555 26.49 3.79 10.20
N SER A 556 26.76 2.53 10.50
CA SER A 556 25.75 1.49 10.72
C SER A 556 25.44 1.30 12.21
N ALA A 557 24.28 0.74 12.54
CA ALA A 557 23.96 0.36 13.90
C ALA A 557 24.93 -0.70 14.47
N SER A 558 25.51 -1.55 13.60
CA SER A 558 26.56 -2.51 13.95
C SER A 558 27.82 -1.86 14.55
N ASP A 559 28.08 -0.62 14.19
CA ASP A 559 29.33 0.09 14.45
C ASP A 559 29.42 0.61 15.91
N ALA A 560 28.40 0.33 16.72
CA ALA A 560 28.38 0.56 18.16
C ALA A 560 28.36 -0.73 18.98
N VAL A 561 28.55 -1.89 18.34
CA VAL A 561 28.55 -3.22 18.97
C VAL A 561 29.66 -4.12 18.39
N ASP A 562 30.64 -3.55 17.68
CA ASP A 562 31.71 -4.28 16.99
C ASP A 562 32.97 -4.48 17.87
N GLY A 563 33.06 -3.77 19.01
CA GLY A 563 34.19 -3.78 19.92
C GLY A 563 35.28 -2.75 19.57
N ASN A 564 35.00 -1.79 18.70
CA ASN A 564 35.97 -0.83 18.18
C ASN A 564 35.53 0.63 18.43
N LEU A 565 36.12 1.26 19.46
CA LEU A 565 35.85 2.66 19.84
C LEU A 565 36.19 3.73 18.77
N SER A 566 36.74 3.34 17.62
CA SER A 566 37.01 4.25 16.48
C SER A 566 35.90 4.26 15.41
N THR A 567 35.03 3.25 15.40
CA THR A 567 33.78 3.24 14.63
C THR A 567 32.66 3.92 15.44
N SER A 568 31.51 4.19 14.81
CA SER A 568 30.34 4.71 15.53
C SER A 568 29.05 4.58 14.73
N SER A 569 27.99 4.18 15.42
CA SER A 569 26.61 4.30 14.91
C SER A 569 26.12 5.75 14.99
N ASN A 570 25.15 6.10 14.16
CA ASN A 570 24.45 7.37 14.26
C ASN A 570 22.93 7.24 14.04
N SER A 571 22.18 8.17 14.63
CA SER A 571 20.77 8.46 14.30
C SER A 571 20.48 9.95 14.48
N GLY A 572 19.63 10.53 13.63
CA GLY A 572 19.16 11.91 13.80
C GLY A 572 19.10 12.76 12.53
N GLY A 573 19.14 14.09 12.75
CA GLY A 573 18.81 15.09 11.74
C GLY A 573 17.39 15.64 11.86
N SER A 574 16.96 16.39 10.84
CA SER A 574 15.71 17.16 10.75
C SER A 574 14.44 16.31 10.71
N ASP A 575 14.59 15.07 10.24
CA ASP A 575 13.47 14.21 9.85
C ASP A 575 13.23 13.10 10.90
N ASP A 576 14.10 13.02 11.92
CA ASP A 576 14.03 12.07 13.03
C ASP A 576 13.74 12.84 14.34
N PRO A 577 12.47 12.93 14.78
CA PRO A 577 12.09 13.67 15.98
C PRO A 577 12.30 12.92 17.30
N ALA A 578 12.76 11.66 17.29
CA ALA A 578 12.77 10.79 18.47
C ALA A 578 13.94 9.80 18.47
N LYS A 579 15.15 10.34 18.29
CA LYS A 579 16.39 9.63 17.93
C LYS A 579 16.78 8.54 18.94
N TRP A 580 17.03 7.32 18.49
CA TRP A 580 17.43 6.21 19.37
C TRP A 580 18.35 5.17 18.70
N PHE A 581 19.02 4.42 19.56
CA PHE A 581 19.80 3.21 19.27
C PHE A 581 19.30 2.08 20.18
N SER A 582 19.24 0.84 19.70
CA SER A 582 18.83 -0.33 20.48
C SER A 582 19.60 -1.59 20.11
N VAL A 583 19.89 -2.47 21.07
CA VAL A 583 20.59 -3.75 20.83
C VAL A 583 19.80 -4.94 21.41
N ASP A 584 19.70 -6.01 20.62
CA ASP A 584 19.16 -7.31 21.05
C ASP A 584 20.28 -8.21 21.61
N LEU A 585 20.26 -8.47 22.91
CA LEU A 585 21.23 -9.36 23.55
C LEU A 585 21.05 -10.84 23.14
N GLY A 586 20.02 -11.18 22.36
CA GLY A 586 19.73 -12.51 21.82
C GLY A 586 19.21 -13.51 22.86
N GLY A 587 18.78 -13.03 24.02
CA GLY A 587 18.32 -13.82 25.17
C GLY A 587 17.88 -12.91 26.31
N VAL A 588 17.30 -13.47 27.36
CA VAL A 588 16.89 -12.70 28.56
C VAL A 588 17.98 -12.76 29.61
N TRP A 589 18.47 -11.60 30.03
CA TRP A 589 19.60 -11.43 30.94
C TRP A 589 19.21 -10.56 32.13
N ASP A 590 19.74 -10.86 33.30
CA ASP A 590 19.68 -9.99 34.47
C ASP A 590 20.89 -9.04 34.41
N ILE A 591 20.65 -7.83 33.88
CA ILE A 591 21.69 -6.86 33.52
C ILE A 591 22.07 -6.03 34.74
N HIS A 592 23.36 -6.00 35.08
CA HIS A 592 23.90 -5.30 36.26
C HIS A 592 24.77 -4.09 35.91
N ARG A 593 25.25 -3.95 34.67
CA ARG A 593 26.04 -2.78 34.24
C ARG A 593 25.91 -2.55 32.73
N ILE A 594 25.84 -1.28 32.33
CA ILE A 594 25.87 -0.82 30.94
C ILE A 594 26.92 0.31 30.84
N LEU A 595 27.72 0.33 29.77
CA LEU A 595 28.62 1.42 29.41
C LEU A 595 28.20 1.96 28.04
N VAL A 596 28.03 3.27 27.91
CA VAL A 596 27.79 3.92 26.60
C VAL A 596 28.97 4.81 26.29
N TRP A 597 29.73 4.50 25.25
CA TRP A 597 30.90 5.27 24.82
C TRP A 597 30.48 6.37 23.84
N PRO A 598 30.73 7.66 24.16
CA PRO A 598 30.49 8.75 23.24
C PRO A 598 31.52 8.76 22.10
N TYR A 599 31.10 9.26 20.95
CA TYR A 599 31.97 9.56 19.81
C TYR A 599 33.04 10.58 20.18
N GLN A 600 34.31 10.23 19.97
CA GLN A 600 35.45 10.90 20.60
C GLN A 600 35.90 12.19 19.88
N TYR A 601 35.44 12.45 18.66
CA TYR A 601 35.97 13.52 17.80
C TYR A 601 35.18 14.84 17.85
N CYS A 602 33.90 14.83 18.25
CA CYS A 602 33.07 16.04 18.24
C CYS A 602 31.77 15.90 19.06
N CYS A 603 30.99 16.99 19.06
CA CYS A 603 29.54 16.91 19.18
C CYS A 603 29.00 16.47 20.56
N TRP A 604 29.74 16.77 21.63
CA TRP A 604 29.37 16.46 23.02
C TRP A 604 28.00 17.04 23.42
N ASN A 605 27.61 18.17 22.86
CA ASN A 605 26.34 18.84 23.13
C ASN A 605 25.11 18.05 22.63
N TYR A 606 25.32 16.98 21.85
CA TYR A 606 24.25 16.08 21.45
C TYR A 606 23.91 15.02 22.50
N TYR A 607 24.75 14.78 23.51
CA TYR A 607 24.45 13.81 24.59
C TYR A 607 23.61 14.43 25.72
N GLU A 608 23.16 15.67 25.56
CA GLU A 608 22.20 16.29 26.47
C GLU A 608 20.81 15.65 26.32
N ASN A 609 20.20 15.26 27.43
CA ASN A 609 18.88 14.61 27.50
C ASN A 609 18.80 13.20 26.87
N ILE A 610 19.89 12.43 26.85
CA ILE A 610 19.83 10.98 26.59
C ILE A 610 19.29 10.20 27.80
N GLU A 611 18.54 9.12 27.57
CA GLU A 611 18.16 8.12 28.57
C GLU A 611 18.42 6.69 28.08
N VAL A 612 18.64 5.76 29.01
CA VAL A 612 18.86 4.34 28.74
C VAL A 612 17.74 3.51 29.36
N ARG A 613 17.24 2.55 28.59
CA ARG A 613 16.13 1.66 28.93
C ARG A 613 16.52 0.20 28.73
N VAL A 614 15.93 -0.66 29.55
CA VAL A 614 16.13 -2.11 29.55
C VAL A 614 14.78 -2.80 29.64
N GLY A 615 14.57 -3.87 28.86
CA GLY A 615 13.38 -4.69 29.05
C GLY A 615 13.19 -5.78 28.00
N LEU A 616 11.96 -6.29 27.91
CA LEU A 616 11.58 -7.41 27.04
C LEU A 616 10.85 -6.97 25.77
N ARG A 617 10.42 -5.70 25.67
CA ARG A 617 9.77 -5.19 24.46
C ARG A 617 10.81 -5.10 23.34
N ASN A 618 10.49 -5.72 22.21
CA ASN A 618 11.25 -5.61 20.98
C ASN A 618 11.34 -4.15 20.55
N ILE A 619 12.55 -3.67 20.28
CA ILE A 619 12.84 -2.36 19.70
C ILE A 619 13.80 -2.61 18.53
N SER A 620 13.27 -3.14 17.43
CA SER A 620 14.03 -3.51 16.22
C SER A 620 13.73 -2.60 15.03
N SER A 621 12.70 -1.75 15.12
CA SER A 621 12.21 -0.94 14.01
C SER A 621 11.82 0.47 14.43
N VAL A 622 11.76 1.40 13.49
CA VAL A 622 11.30 2.79 13.74
C VAL A 622 9.85 2.82 14.26
N ASP A 623 9.02 1.83 13.90
CA ASP A 623 7.66 1.70 14.44
C ASP A 623 7.65 1.37 15.95
N ASP A 624 8.70 0.71 16.46
CA ASP A 624 8.89 0.47 17.88
C ASP A 624 9.29 1.73 18.68
N THR A 625 9.51 2.89 18.04
CA THR A 625 9.85 4.15 18.73
C THR A 625 8.87 4.50 19.84
N TYR A 626 7.57 4.27 19.60
CA TYR A 626 6.52 4.50 20.60
C TYR A 626 6.47 3.39 21.67
N ALA A 627 7.00 2.20 21.36
CA ALA A 627 7.12 1.06 22.27
C ALA A 627 8.36 1.10 23.17
N ILE A 628 9.34 1.98 22.88
CA ILE A 628 10.51 2.23 23.75
C ILE A 628 10.06 2.61 25.17
N GLY A 629 8.92 3.28 25.29
CA GLY A 629 8.27 3.62 26.55
C GLY A 629 7.96 2.41 27.45
N ASP A 630 7.71 1.24 26.87
CA ASP A 630 7.32 0.00 27.57
C ASP A 630 8.54 -0.72 28.19
N ASN A 631 9.75 -0.44 27.74
CA ASN A 631 10.98 -0.90 28.41
C ASN A 631 11.32 0.03 29.58
N GLN A 632 11.71 -0.56 30.72
CA GLN A 632 12.00 0.17 31.95
C GLN A 632 13.15 1.15 31.72
N ARG A 633 12.93 2.44 32.01
CA ARG A 633 14.03 3.41 32.07
C ARG A 633 14.91 3.13 33.28
N VAL A 634 16.18 2.83 33.02
CA VAL A 634 17.17 2.51 34.04
C VAL A 634 18.11 3.67 34.35
N TRP A 635 18.28 4.61 33.41
CA TRP A 635 19.16 5.77 33.60
C TRP A 635 18.75 6.95 32.69
N LYS A 636 19.12 8.17 33.08
CA LYS A 636 18.93 9.40 32.29
C LYS A 636 20.00 10.45 32.62
N GLN A 637 20.52 11.11 31.59
CA GLN A 637 21.38 12.28 31.71
C GLN A 637 20.53 13.51 32.08
N ASN A 638 20.85 14.16 33.21
CA ASN A 638 20.16 15.36 33.68
C ASN A 638 21.09 16.58 33.63
N GLY A 639 20.71 17.60 32.85
CA GLY A 639 21.45 18.86 32.72
C GLY A 639 22.34 18.93 31.49
N SER A 640 22.71 20.15 31.09
CA SER A 640 23.70 20.40 30.05
C SER A 640 25.08 19.96 30.52
N THR A 641 25.78 19.24 29.66
CA THR A 641 27.19 18.87 29.89
C THR A 641 28.02 20.16 29.94
N PRO A 642 28.82 20.41 30.99
CA PRO A 642 29.69 21.58 31.04
C PRO A 642 30.60 21.59 29.81
N GLY A 643 30.68 22.72 29.13
CA GLY A 643 31.46 22.85 27.91
C GLY A 643 32.95 22.64 28.15
N ASN A 644 33.41 21.40 27.98
CA ASN A 644 34.81 21.04 27.99
C ASN A 644 35.28 20.92 26.53
N PRO A 645 36.26 21.73 26.07
CA PRO A 645 36.83 21.56 24.73
C PRO A 645 37.64 20.25 24.59
N ASP A 646 38.06 19.64 25.70
CA ASP A 646 38.68 18.32 25.71
C ASP A 646 37.61 17.24 25.94
N ALA A 647 37.42 16.34 24.96
CA ALA A 647 36.37 15.33 25.00
C ALA A 647 36.56 14.35 26.18
N PRO A 648 35.49 13.96 26.90
CA PRO A 648 35.57 12.84 27.82
C PRO A 648 35.72 11.55 27.01
N THR A 649 36.94 11.01 26.97
CA THR A 649 37.26 9.70 26.39
C THR A 649 36.70 8.52 27.19
N ASN A 650 35.86 8.78 28.19
CA ASN A 650 35.32 7.80 29.13
C ASN A 650 33.82 7.55 28.88
N PRO A 651 33.31 6.33 29.11
CA PRO A 651 31.91 6.00 28.88
C PRO A 651 30.99 6.54 29.98
N PHE A 652 29.72 6.73 29.64
CA PHE A 652 28.65 6.85 30.64
C PHE A 652 28.50 5.50 31.36
N VAL A 653 28.92 5.44 32.63
CA VAL A 653 28.87 4.22 33.45
C VAL A 653 27.52 4.11 34.16
N ILE A 654 26.74 3.09 33.81
CA ILE A 654 25.41 2.84 34.35
C ILE A 654 25.45 1.52 35.14
N ASN A 655 25.38 1.58 36.46
CA ASN A 655 25.36 0.40 37.34
C ASN A 655 23.93 0.15 37.85
N LEU A 656 23.43 -1.07 37.69
CA LEU A 656 22.05 -1.45 38.03
C LEU A 656 22.04 -2.30 39.31
N GLN A 657 21.45 -1.74 40.37
CA GLN A 657 21.32 -2.34 41.70
C GLN A 657 19.87 -2.11 42.20
N PRO A 658 18.98 -3.11 42.21
CA PRO A 658 19.18 -4.48 41.73
C PRO A 658 19.38 -4.55 40.21
N ALA A 659 19.85 -5.71 39.73
CA ALA A 659 19.95 -5.99 38.30
C ALA A 659 18.56 -5.95 37.63
N VAL A 660 18.50 -5.49 36.38
CA VAL A 660 17.24 -5.35 35.62
C VAL A 660 17.17 -6.42 34.55
N THR A 661 16.12 -7.24 34.58
CA THR A 661 15.89 -8.30 33.60
C THR A 661 15.48 -7.71 32.26
N GLY A 662 16.22 -8.02 31.20
CA GLY A 662 15.94 -7.54 29.85
C GLY A 662 16.62 -8.35 28.76
N ARG A 663 16.08 -8.22 27.55
CA ARG A 663 16.68 -8.68 26.28
C ARG A 663 17.16 -7.51 25.43
N TRP A 664 16.51 -6.36 25.58
CA TRP A 664 16.73 -5.15 24.80
C TRP A 664 17.35 -4.07 25.68
N VAL A 665 18.37 -3.39 25.15
CA VAL A 665 18.97 -2.20 25.76
C VAL A 665 18.88 -1.07 24.75
N THR A 666 18.17 0.00 25.10
CA THR A 666 17.87 1.13 24.20
C THR A 666 18.41 2.43 24.78
N VAL A 667 19.12 3.22 23.97
CA VAL A 667 19.55 4.59 24.27
C VAL A 667 18.70 5.54 23.42
N GLN A 668 18.00 6.49 24.03
CA GLN A 668 17.12 7.44 23.33
C GLN A 668 17.45 8.89 23.70
N ASN A 669 17.41 9.78 22.72
CA ASN A 669 17.74 11.20 22.84
C ASN A 669 16.50 12.07 22.66
N PHE A 670 16.20 12.89 23.67
CA PHE A 670 15.00 13.74 23.71
C PHE A 670 15.27 15.23 23.41
N ASN A 671 16.41 15.55 22.80
CA ASN A 671 16.75 16.94 22.48
C ASN A 671 15.88 17.49 21.33
N ALA A 672 15.15 18.58 21.60
CA ALA A 672 14.18 19.18 20.68
C ALA A 672 14.79 19.95 19.49
N TYR A 673 16.11 20.12 19.45
CA TYR A 673 16.78 20.78 18.33
C TYR A 673 16.82 19.88 17.08
N GLN A 674 16.23 20.36 15.98
CA GLN A 674 16.07 19.67 14.70
C GLN A 674 17.37 19.23 14.00
N TYR A 675 18.55 19.55 14.54
CA TYR A 675 19.86 19.20 13.95
C TYR A 675 20.77 18.40 14.89
N VAL A 676 20.20 17.81 15.94
CA VAL A 676 20.92 16.91 16.86
C VAL A 676 21.02 15.50 16.28
N TYR A 677 22.10 14.79 16.63
CA TYR A 677 22.36 13.40 16.28
C TYR A 677 22.79 12.61 17.52
N LEU A 678 22.17 11.46 17.77
CA LEU A 678 22.69 10.48 18.72
C LEU A 678 23.79 9.68 18.01
N TYR A 679 25.05 9.97 18.34
CA TYR A 679 26.18 9.12 18.00
C TYR A 679 26.47 8.17 19.17
N ILE A 680 26.86 6.93 18.89
CA ILE A 680 27.40 6.01 19.90
C ILE A 680 28.60 5.32 19.27
N ALA A 681 29.77 5.44 19.90
CA ALA A 681 30.97 4.76 19.45
C ALA A 681 30.92 3.27 19.80
N GLU A 682 30.44 2.92 20.99
CA GLU A 682 30.28 1.54 21.44
C GLU A 682 29.28 1.48 22.59
N ILE A 683 28.55 0.38 22.73
CA ILE A 683 27.78 0.04 23.93
C ILE A 683 28.21 -1.32 24.50
N GLU A 684 28.54 -1.34 25.78
CA GLU A 684 28.88 -2.57 26.49
C GLU A 684 27.82 -2.90 27.52
N VAL A 685 27.31 -4.13 27.49
CA VAL A 685 26.24 -4.60 28.38
C VAL A 685 26.73 -5.81 29.15
N TYR A 686 26.56 -5.79 30.47
CA TYR A 686 27.06 -6.84 31.38
C TYR A 686 25.95 -7.33 32.30
N GLY A 687 25.74 -8.64 32.32
CA GLY A 687 24.66 -9.30 33.02
C GLY A 687 24.85 -10.82 33.09
N ASN A 688 24.01 -11.47 33.88
CA ASN A 688 23.99 -12.93 34.04
C ASN A 688 22.76 -13.54 33.36
N THR A 689 22.79 -14.83 33.02
CA THR A 689 21.62 -15.54 32.46
C THR A 689 20.46 -15.54 33.45
N SER A 690 19.28 -15.10 33.02
CA SER A 690 18.12 -15.02 33.93
C SER A 690 17.64 -16.41 34.36
N THR A 691 17.34 -16.58 35.65
CA THR A 691 17.05 -17.88 36.29
C THR A 691 15.56 -18.11 36.60
N SER A 692 14.68 -17.20 36.19
CA SER A 692 13.24 -17.29 36.45
C SER A 692 12.51 -18.20 35.43
N PRO A 693 11.71 -19.19 35.87
CA PRO A 693 11.04 -20.14 34.98
C PRO A 693 9.78 -19.55 34.30
N LEU A 694 9.59 -19.93 33.03
CA LEU A 694 8.40 -19.59 32.22
C LEU A 694 7.12 -20.29 32.74
N PRO A 695 5.92 -19.69 32.58
CA PRO A 695 4.66 -20.31 32.96
C PRO A 695 4.31 -21.51 32.04
N PRO A 696 3.70 -22.59 32.57
CA PRO A 696 3.48 -23.83 31.83
C PRO A 696 2.23 -23.82 30.93
N SER A 697 2.25 -24.64 29.88
CA SER A 697 1.16 -24.86 28.92
C SER A 697 0.11 -25.88 29.40
N PRO A 698 -1.16 -25.81 28.91
CA PRO A 698 -2.25 -26.67 29.36
C PRO A 698 -2.19 -28.11 28.78
N PRO A 699 -2.74 -29.12 29.48
CA PRO A 699 -2.62 -30.54 29.12
C PRO A 699 -3.64 -31.01 28.05
N PRO A 700 -3.34 -32.09 27.30
CA PRO A 700 -4.21 -32.61 26.24
C PRO A 700 -5.38 -33.48 26.73
N ARG A 701 -6.44 -33.57 25.90
CA ARG A 701 -7.70 -34.30 26.15
C ARG A 701 -7.54 -35.83 25.91
N PRO A 702 -8.18 -36.72 26.72
CA PRO A 702 -8.03 -38.17 26.58
C PRO A 702 -8.82 -38.81 25.42
N PRO A 703 -8.45 -40.03 24.96
CA PRO A 703 -9.04 -40.71 23.80
C PRO A 703 -10.25 -41.62 24.14
N ARG A 704 -10.99 -42.01 23.11
CA ARG A 704 -12.18 -42.89 23.17
C ARG A 704 -11.77 -44.39 23.09
N PRO A 705 -12.43 -45.31 23.81
CA PRO A 705 -12.06 -46.74 23.81
C PRO A 705 -12.43 -47.50 22.53
N SER A 706 -11.66 -48.57 22.27
CA SER A 706 -11.71 -49.45 21.08
C SER A 706 -12.29 -50.85 21.41
N PRO A 707 -12.79 -51.62 20.42
CA PRO A 707 -13.35 -52.97 20.63
C PRO A 707 -12.28 -54.06 20.87
N PRO A 708 -12.65 -55.26 21.39
CA PRO A 708 -11.70 -56.27 21.89
C PRO A 708 -10.98 -57.08 20.79
N PRO A 709 -9.80 -57.68 21.12
CA PRO A 709 -8.90 -58.29 20.14
C PRO A 709 -9.19 -59.77 19.81
N ARG A 710 -8.66 -60.23 18.65
CA ARG A 710 -8.68 -61.62 18.18
C ARG A 710 -7.35 -62.34 18.55
N PRO A 711 -7.31 -63.68 18.72
CA PRO A 711 -6.12 -64.37 19.25
C PRO A 711 -4.88 -64.34 18.32
N PRO A 712 -3.66 -64.48 18.88
CA PRO A 712 -2.39 -64.39 18.13
C PRO A 712 -1.97 -65.71 17.46
N ALA A 713 -1.15 -65.59 16.42
CA ALA A 713 -0.47 -66.69 15.73
C ALA A 713 0.97 -66.91 16.27
N PRO A 714 1.60 -68.09 16.07
CA PRO A 714 2.83 -68.48 16.77
C PRO A 714 4.13 -67.89 16.17
N PRO A 715 5.24 -67.87 16.94
CA PRO A 715 6.48 -67.18 16.57
C PRO A 715 7.49 -68.06 15.81
N PRO A 716 8.35 -67.47 14.94
CA PRO A 716 9.56 -68.12 14.43
C PRO A 716 10.77 -67.94 15.37
N SER A 717 11.69 -68.90 15.30
CA SER A 717 12.85 -69.13 16.19
C SER A 717 14.05 -68.19 15.95
N PRO A 718 15.04 -68.11 16.87
CA PRO A 718 16.04 -67.04 16.87
C PRO A 718 17.28 -67.34 16.01
N THR A 719 17.98 -66.28 15.58
CA THR A 719 19.34 -66.37 15.03
C THR A 719 20.20 -65.20 15.56
N SER A 720 21.51 -65.45 15.68
CA SER A 720 22.51 -64.71 16.47
C SER A 720 22.68 -63.21 16.18
N PRO A 721 23.24 -62.42 17.14
CA PRO A 721 23.26 -60.97 17.08
C PRO A 721 24.29 -60.38 16.10
N ALA A 722 23.88 -59.32 15.40
CA ALA A 722 24.75 -58.48 14.59
C ALA A 722 25.39 -57.34 15.41
N PRO A 723 26.47 -56.69 14.92
CA PRO A 723 27.21 -55.67 15.67
C PRO A 723 26.38 -54.41 16.01
N PRO A 724 26.77 -53.61 17.01
CA PRO A 724 26.04 -52.39 17.38
C PRO A 724 25.90 -51.45 16.19
N ALA A 725 24.66 -51.08 15.87
CA ALA A 725 24.34 -50.15 14.80
C ALA A 725 24.99 -48.78 15.06
N PRO A 726 25.39 -48.03 14.00
CA PRO A 726 25.89 -46.68 14.17
C PRO A 726 24.88 -45.82 14.91
N ARG A 727 25.39 -44.92 15.76
CA ARG A 727 24.62 -43.88 16.45
C ARG A 727 23.62 -43.24 15.46
N PRO A 728 22.34 -43.05 15.81
CA PRO A 728 21.39 -42.39 14.93
C PRO A 728 22.01 -41.08 14.44
N PRO A 729 22.03 -40.81 13.13
CA PRO A 729 22.48 -39.51 12.65
C PRO A 729 21.67 -38.46 13.38
N ARG A 730 22.36 -37.47 13.95
CA ARG A 730 21.74 -36.28 14.53
C ARG A 730 20.69 -35.80 13.53
N PRO A 731 19.40 -35.64 13.92
CA PRO A 731 18.39 -35.19 12.97
C PRO A 731 18.93 -33.94 12.30
N PRO A 732 18.90 -33.84 10.96
CA PRO A 732 19.37 -32.65 10.30
C PRO A 732 18.62 -31.48 10.90
N THR A 733 19.33 -30.43 11.30
CA THR A 733 18.75 -29.10 11.36
C THR A 733 18.38 -28.77 9.91
N VAL A 734 17.15 -29.13 9.53
CA VAL A 734 16.66 -28.96 8.17
C VAL A 734 16.66 -27.47 7.89
N GLY A 735 17.51 -27.05 6.96
CA GLY A 735 17.53 -25.66 6.47
C GLY A 735 16.23 -25.34 5.74
N ASN A 736 16.12 -24.11 5.21
CA ASN A 736 14.97 -23.68 4.43
C ASN A 736 14.55 -24.76 3.40
N LEU A 737 13.38 -25.36 3.60
CA LEU A 737 12.79 -26.39 2.75
C LEU A 737 12.46 -25.90 1.35
N ALA A 738 12.26 -24.60 1.18
CA ALA A 738 12.00 -23.96 -0.12
C ALA A 738 13.29 -23.65 -0.90
N LEU A 739 14.46 -23.63 -0.25
CA LEU A 739 15.73 -23.25 -0.89
C LEU A 739 16.07 -24.15 -2.09
N GLY A 740 16.24 -23.54 -3.26
CA GLY A 740 16.53 -24.22 -4.52
C GLY A 740 15.40 -25.11 -5.06
N LYS A 741 14.16 -24.94 -4.57
CA LYS A 741 12.99 -25.69 -5.03
C LYS A 741 12.37 -25.10 -6.28
N VAL A 742 11.46 -25.87 -6.89
CA VAL A 742 10.71 -25.40 -8.07
C VAL A 742 9.57 -24.51 -7.59
N ALA A 743 9.58 -23.27 -8.06
CA ALA A 743 8.57 -22.27 -7.78
C ALA A 743 7.85 -21.83 -9.07
N TYR A 744 6.63 -21.33 -8.89
CA TYR A 744 5.67 -20.99 -9.93
C TYR A 744 4.98 -19.68 -9.58
N VAL A 745 4.52 -18.95 -10.59
CA VAL A 745 3.74 -17.71 -10.44
C VAL A 745 2.58 -17.65 -11.44
N SER A 746 1.54 -16.92 -11.05
CA SER A 746 0.36 -16.59 -11.88
C SER A 746 0.67 -15.84 -13.18
N SER A 747 1.68 -14.98 -13.18
CA SER A 747 2.16 -14.24 -14.35
C SER A 747 3.62 -13.83 -14.15
N LEU A 748 4.41 -13.74 -15.24
CA LEU A 748 5.84 -13.44 -15.20
C LEU A 748 6.15 -12.07 -15.83
N ARG A 749 7.04 -11.31 -15.20
CA ARG A 749 7.65 -10.10 -15.76
C ARG A 749 9.17 -10.29 -15.82
N ASN A 750 9.78 -9.94 -16.95
CA ASN A 750 11.16 -10.30 -17.38
C ASN A 750 12.33 -9.66 -16.58
N ARG A 751 12.24 -9.60 -15.24
CA ARG A 751 13.32 -9.28 -14.27
C ARG A 751 13.12 -9.92 -12.88
N TYR A 752 12.06 -10.72 -12.67
CA TYR A 752 11.60 -11.15 -11.35
C TYR A 752 11.03 -12.58 -11.39
N SER A 753 11.90 -13.58 -11.53
CA SER A 753 11.53 -14.98 -11.77
C SER A 753 10.93 -15.65 -10.53
N ALA A 754 10.15 -16.71 -10.71
CA ALA A 754 9.68 -17.54 -9.59
C ALA A 754 10.83 -18.15 -8.77
N SER A 755 11.96 -18.45 -9.41
CA SER A 755 13.18 -18.94 -8.75
C SER A 755 13.76 -17.97 -7.72
N ASP A 756 13.52 -16.68 -7.90
CA ASP A 756 14.23 -15.62 -7.20
C ASP A 756 13.68 -15.42 -5.79
N ALA A 757 12.47 -15.93 -5.51
CA ALA A 757 11.95 -16.03 -4.15
C ALA A 757 12.40 -17.31 -3.42
N VAL A 758 13.29 -18.13 -3.98
CA VAL A 758 13.73 -19.41 -3.38
C VAL A 758 15.22 -19.68 -3.56
N ASP A 759 16.03 -18.67 -3.90
CA ASP A 759 17.46 -18.83 -4.18
C ASP A 759 18.36 -18.58 -2.95
N GLY A 760 17.79 -18.04 -1.87
CA GLY A 760 18.49 -17.65 -0.64
C GLY A 760 19.04 -16.23 -0.68
N ASN A 761 18.61 -15.38 -1.61
CA ASN A 761 19.17 -14.05 -1.86
C ASN A 761 18.10 -12.95 -1.84
N LEU A 762 17.95 -12.32 -0.66
CA LEU A 762 17.04 -11.19 -0.38
C LEU A 762 17.19 -9.97 -1.32
N LEU A 763 18.26 -9.90 -2.12
CA LEU A 763 18.49 -8.83 -3.09
C LEU A 763 17.75 -9.05 -4.42
N THR A 764 17.34 -10.29 -4.70
CA THR A 764 16.47 -10.62 -5.85
C THR A 764 14.99 -10.54 -5.44
N SER A 765 14.07 -10.78 -6.37
CA SER A 765 12.67 -11.05 -6.01
C SER A 765 11.92 -11.73 -7.14
N SER A 766 10.95 -12.56 -6.75
CA SER A 766 9.89 -13.00 -7.65
C SER A 766 8.78 -11.96 -7.72
N ASN A 767 8.13 -11.84 -8.89
CA ASN A 767 6.88 -11.10 -8.99
C ASN A 767 5.77 -11.83 -9.75
N SER A 768 4.53 -11.39 -9.49
CA SER A 768 3.37 -11.76 -10.29
C SER A 768 2.30 -10.66 -10.26
N GLY A 769 1.77 -10.24 -11.41
CA GLY A 769 0.71 -9.22 -11.45
C GLY A 769 0.62 -8.41 -12.74
N GLY A 770 0.02 -7.22 -12.63
CA GLY A 770 -0.40 -6.39 -13.78
C GLY A 770 -1.88 -6.55 -14.15
N SER A 771 -2.34 -5.74 -15.11
CA SER A 771 -3.77 -5.53 -15.42
C SER A 771 -4.54 -6.78 -15.84
N ASP A 772 -3.82 -7.78 -16.37
CA ASP A 772 -4.39 -8.94 -17.04
C ASP A 772 -4.34 -10.19 -16.15
N ASP A 773 -3.83 -10.05 -14.92
CA ASP A 773 -3.73 -11.10 -13.90
C ASP A 773 -4.72 -10.81 -12.75
N PRO A 774 -5.94 -11.40 -12.78
CA PRO A 774 -6.97 -11.13 -11.78
C PRO A 774 -6.77 -11.87 -10.44
N ALA A 775 -5.74 -12.71 -10.30
CA ALA A 775 -5.60 -13.61 -9.16
C ALA A 775 -4.12 -13.90 -8.89
N LYS A 776 -3.40 -12.88 -8.44
CA LYS A 776 -1.93 -12.84 -8.35
C LYS A 776 -1.42 -13.77 -7.26
N TRP A 777 -0.63 -14.78 -7.62
CA TRP A 777 -0.04 -15.73 -6.67
C TRP A 777 1.39 -16.17 -7.06
N PHE A 778 2.09 -16.63 -6.02
CA PHE A 778 3.37 -17.34 -6.03
C PHE A 778 3.18 -18.69 -5.32
N SER A 779 3.83 -19.76 -5.78
CA SER A 779 3.73 -21.11 -5.20
C SER A 779 5.02 -21.90 -5.31
N VAL A 780 5.41 -22.64 -4.27
CA VAL A 780 6.61 -23.50 -4.25
C VAL A 780 6.27 -24.97 -3.96
N ASP A 781 6.86 -25.88 -4.74
CA ASP A 781 6.83 -27.33 -4.50
C ASP A 781 8.03 -27.77 -3.65
N LEU A 782 7.78 -28.17 -2.40
CA LEU A 782 8.84 -28.62 -1.49
C LEU A 782 9.45 -29.99 -1.91
N GLY A 783 8.88 -30.66 -2.90
CA GLY A 783 9.34 -31.95 -3.46
C GLY A 783 9.05 -33.16 -2.56
N GLY A 784 8.25 -32.99 -1.51
CA GLY A 784 7.88 -34.01 -0.54
C GLY A 784 6.77 -33.49 0.39
N VAL A 785 6.23 -34.36 1.26
CA VAL A 785 5.22 -33.96 2.25
C VAL A 785 5.88 -33.70 3.60
N TRP A 786 5.65 -32.51 4.14
CA TRP A 786 6.31 -31.98 5.34
C TRP A 786 5.27 -31.53 6.36
N ASP A 787 5.56 -31.70 7.64
CA ASP A 787 4.81 -31.09 8.73
C ASP A 787 5.46 -29.72 9.03
N ILE A 788 4.88 -28.66 8.46
CA ILE A 788 5.45 -27.31 8.43
C ILE A 788 5.08 -26.56 9.70
N HIS A 789 6.09 -26.01 10.39
CA HIS A 789 5.92 -25.30 11.67
C HIS A 789 6.25 -23.81 11.59
N ARG A 790 6.95 -23.34 10.55
CA ARG A 790 7.25 -21.91 10.32
C ARG A 790 7.43 -21.61 8.84
N ILE A 791 6.96 -20.44 8.40
CA ILE A 791 7.17 -19.86 7.06
C ILE A 791 7.61 -18.40 7.26
N LEU A 792 8.56 -17.93 6.46
CA LEU A 792 8.95 -16.53 6.35
C LEU A 792 8.69 -16.06 4.92
N VAL A 793 8.07 -14.89 4.74
CA VAL A 793 7.91 -14.26 3.41
C VAL A 793 8.57 -12.90 3.45
N TRP A 794 9.73 -12.77 2.80
CA TRP A 794 10.47 -11.51 2.70
C TRP A 794 9.85 -10.63 1.61
N PRO A 795 9.43 -9.39 1.91
CA PRO A 795 9.02 -8.41 0.89
C PRO A 795 10.23 -7.85 0.15
N TYR A 796 10.02 -7.31 -1.06
CA TYR A 796 11.10 -6.68 -1.82
C TYR A 796 11.51 -5.33 -1.21
N GLN A 797 12.77 -5.26 -0.78
CA GLN A 797 13.31 -4.17 0.05
C GLN A 797 13.63 -2.86 -0.69
N TYR A 798 13.65 -2.85 -2.03
CA TYR A 798 14.04 -1.66 -2.81
C TYR A 798 12.87 -0.77 -3.23
N CYS A 799 11.68 -1.34 -3.39
CA CYS A 799 10.45 -0.64 -3.73
C CYS A 799 9.26 -1.57 -3.52
N CYS A 800 8.05 -1.07 -3.71
CA CYS A 800 6.93 -1.91 -4.15
C CYS A 800 6.41 -2.92 -3.10
N TRP A 801 6.99 -2.92 -1.89
CA TRP A 801 6.57 -3.67 -0.71
C TRP A 801 5.10 -3.47 -0.36
N ASN A 802 4.59 -2.26 -0.59
CA ASN A 802 3.22 -1.84 -0.38
C ASN A 802 2.23 -2.64 -1.23
N TYR A 803 2.69 -3.27 -2.31
CA TYR A 803 1.84 -4.19 -3.07
C TYR A 803 1.57 -5.52 -2.35
N ASN A 804 2.33 -5.87 -1.31
CA ASN A 804 2.08 -7.03 -0.46
C ASN A 804 1.09 -6.77 0.68
N GLU A 805 0.51 -5.57 0.82
CA GLU A 805 -0.35 -5.20 1.97
C GLU A 805 -1.59 -6.09 2.21
N ASN A 806 -1.97 -6.96 1.27
CA ASN A 806 -3.13 -7.86 1.37
C ASN A 806 -2.81 -9.27 0.82
N ILE A 807 -1.74 -9.88 1.31
CA ILE A 807 -1.36 -11.26 0.97
C ILE A 807 -1.90 -12.30 1.98
N GLU A 808 -2.16 -13.51 1.52
CA GLU A 808 -2.47 -14.67 2.36
C GLU A 808 -1.59 -15.87 1.99
N VAL A 809 -1.24 -16.69 2.98
CA VAL A 809 -0.38 -17.88 2.82
C VAL A 809 -1.21 -19.13 3.05
N ARG A 810 -1.06 -20.10 2.15
CA ARG A 810 -1.74 -21.40 2.16
C ARG A 810 -0.75 -22.55 2.10
N VAL A 811 -1.12 -23.67 2.72
CA VAL A 811 -0.34 -24.90 2.79
C VAL A 811 -1.24 -26.08 2.46
N GLY A 812 -0.76 -27.04 1.66
CA GLY A 812 -1.48 -28.29 1.47
C GLY A 812 -0.90 -29.23 0.42
N LEU A 813 -1.72 -30.14 -0.07
CA LEU A 813 -1.34 -31.20 -1.01
C LEU A 813 -1.81 -30.94 -2.45
N ARG A 814 -2.66 -29.93 -2.69
CA ARG A 814 -3.13 -29.59 -4.03
C ARG A 814 -1.99 -28.96 -4.83
N ASN A 815 -1.73 -29.52 -6.02
CA ASN A 815 -0.77 -28.99 -6.98
C ASN A 815 -1.19 -27.61 -7.47
N ILE A 816 -0.29 -26.62 -7.37
CA ILE A 816 -0.45 -25.25 -7.89
C ILE A 816 0.81 -24.93 -8.70
N SER A 817 0.81 -25.33 -9.98
CA SER A 817 1.97 -25.34 -10.88
C SER A 817 1.77 -24.53 -12.17
N SER A 818 0.55 -24.11 -12.44
CA SER A 818 0.14 -23.43 -13.68
C SER A 818 -0.98 -22.44 -13.42
N VAL A 819 -1.19 -21.49 -14.34
CA VAL A 819 -2.26 -20.48 -14.23
C VAL A 819 -3.65 -21.13 -14.16
N ASP A 820 -3.84 -22.29 -14.78
CA ASP A 820 -5.10 -23.05 -14.71
C ASP A 820 -5.40 -23.58 -13.29
N ASP A 821 -4.37 -23.80 -12.46
CA ASP A 821 -4.51 -24.25 -11.07
C ASP A 821 -5.01 -23.14 -10.11
N THR A 822 -5.12 -21.89 -10.58
CA THR A 822 -5.49 -20.71 -9.77
C THR A 822 -6.78 -20.91 -8.96
N TYR A 823 -7.80 -21.54 -9.55
CA TYR A 823 -9.07 -21.81 -8.88
C TYR A 823 -8.98 -22.92 -7.81
N ALA A 824 -7.94 -23.75 -7.85
CA ALA A 824 -7.69 -24.83 -6.90
C ALA A 824 -6.85 -24.40 -5.68
N ILE A 825 -6.31 -23.17 -5.66
CA ILE A 825 -5.58 -22.60 -4.51
C ILE A 825 -6.45 -22.63 -3.23
N GLY A 826 -7.77 -22.51 -3.39
CA GLY A 826 -8.76 -22.60 -2.32
C GLY A 826 -8.76 -23.93 -1.54
N ASP A 827 -8.35 -25.03 -2.18
CA ASP A 827 -8.31 -26.38 -1.59
C ASP A 827 -7.17 -26.55 -0.57
N ASN A 828 -6.11 -25.75 -0.68
CA ASN A 828 -5.02 -25.73 0.29
C ASN A 828 -5.41 -24.87 1.50
N GLN A 829 -5.12 -25.36 2.71
CA GLN A 829 -5.49 -24.70 3.97
C GLN A 829 -4.84 -23.32 4.06
N ARG A 830 -5.64 -22.27 4.28
CA ARG A 830 -5.10 -20.95 4.64
C ARG A 830 -4.55 -20.99 6.05
N VAL A 831 -3.26 -20.66 6.17
CA VAL A 831 -2.52 -20.69 7.44
C VAL A 831 -2.23 -19.30 8.01
N TRP A 832 -2.23 -18.26 7.17
CA TRP A 832 -2.01 -16.88 7.57
C TRP A 832 -2.58 -15.88 6.55
N LYS A 833 -2.89 -14.66 6.99
CA LYS A 833 -3.36 -13.56 6.14
C LYS A 833 -2.99 -12.20 6.72
N GLN A 834 -2.55 -11.29 5.85
CA GLN A 834 -2.40 -9.86 6.10
C GLN A 834 -3.67 -9.12 5.67
N ASN A 835 -4.12 -8.17 6.50
CA ASN A 835 -5.29 -7.33 6.23
C ASN A 835 -4.81 -5.87 6.08
N GLY A 836 -4.70 -5.34 4.86
CA GLY A 836 -4.28 -3.96 4.60
C GLY A 836 -5.29 -2.92 5.12
N SER A 837 -4.88 -1.72 5.53
CA SER A 837 -3.61 -1.02 5.28
C SER A 837 -3.40 0.03 6.40
N THR A 838 -2.25 0.72 6.44
CA THR A 838 -2.05 1.92 7.27
C THR A 838 -1.43 3.04 6.44
N PRO A 839 -1.76 4.31 6.69
CA PRO A 839 -1.09 5.44 6.05
C PRO A 839 0.27 5.72 6.70
N GLY A 840 1.26 6.05 5.88
CA GLY A 840 2.33 6.96 6.30
C GLY A 840 3.73 6.37 6.47
N ASN A 841 4.00 5.14 6.04
CA ASN A 841 5.38 4.66 5.92
C ASN A 841 5.91 4.86 4.48
N PRO A 842 6.97 5.66 4.25
CA PRO A 842 7.63 5.79 2.95
C PRO A 842 8.61 4.65 2.65
N ASP A 843 9.11 3.96 3.68
CA ASP A 843 10.25 3.04 3.59
C ASP A 843 9.79 1.58 3.50
N ALA A 844 10.59 0.75 2.80
CA ALA A 844 10.27 -0.66 2.65
C ALA A 844 10.60 -1.45 3.94
N PRO A 845 9.70 -2.34 4.42
CA PRO A 845 10.04 -3.30 5.44
C PRO A 845 11.18 -4.17 4.93
N THR A 846 12.28 -4.20 5.68
CA THR A 846 13.41 -5.10 5.46
C THR A 846 13.19 -6.47 6.06
N ASP A 847 12.16 -6.62 6.92
CA ASP A 847 11.87 -7.82 7.70
C ASP A 847 10.83 -8.73 7.03
N PRO A 848 10.88 -10.06 7.24
CA PRO A 848 9.93 -10.98 6.66
C PRO A 848 8.62 -11.03 7.45
N PHE A 849 7.51 -11.30 6.76
CA PHE A 849 6.29 -11.77 7.40
C PHE A 849 6.57 -13.13 8.05
N VAL A 850 6.56 -13.19 9.38
CA VAL A 850 6.82 -14.42 10.16
C VAL A 850 5.51 -15.16 10.45
N ILE A 851 5.32 -16.31 9.81
CA ILE A 851 4.19 -17.20 10.04
C ILE A 851 4.66 -18.39 10.88
N ASN A 852 4.19 -18.50 12.14
CA ASN A 852 4.45 -19.66 13.00
C ASN A 852 3.20 -20.54 13.08
N LEU A 853 3.34 -21.84 12.79
CA LEU A 853 2.23 -22.79 12.72
C LEU A 853 2.26 -23.71 13.94
N GLN A 854 1.27 -23.55 14.82
CA GLN A 854 1.08 -24.35 16.03
C GLN A 854 -0.42 -24.73 16.16
N PRO A 855 -0.81 -26.00 15.93
CA PRO A 855 0.04 -27.13 15.51
C PRO A 855 0.64 -26.93 14.10
N ALA A 856 1.68 -27.72 13.79
CA ALA A 856 2.26 -27.78 12.45
C ALA A 856 1.22 -28.25 11.41
N VAL A 857 1.33 -27.74 10.18
CA VAL A 857 0.40 -28.05 9.08
C VAL A 857 1.09 -28.91 8.04
N THR A 858 0.50 -30.06 7.72
CA THR A 858 1.03 -31.01 6.73
C THR A 858 0.79 -30.50 5.31
N GLY A 859 1.85 -30.39 4.50
CA GLY A 859 1.74 -29.96 3.10
C GLY A 859 2.97 -30.28 2.25
N ARG A 860 2.79 -30.21 0.93
CA ARG A 860 3.85 -30.23 -0.10
C ARG A 860 3.99 -28.90 -0.81
N TRP A 861 2.89 -28.16 -0.91
CA TRP A 861 2.79 -26.87 -1.59
C TRP A 861 2.60 -25.76 -0.58
N VAL A 862 3.36 -24.67 -0.75
CA VAL A 862 3.18 -23.42 -0.03
C VAL A 862 2.89 -22.32 -1.05
N THR A 863 1.75 -21.66 -0.92
CA THR A 863 1.24 -20.69 -1.89
C THR A 863 0.96 -19.36 -1.21
N VAL A 864 1.47 -18.26 -1.77
CA VAL A 864 1.21 -16.88 -1.35
C VAL A 864 0.30 -16.25 -2.41
N GLN A 865 -0.85 -15.71 -2.00
CA GLN A 865 -1.83 -15.10 -2.92
C GLN A 865 -2.17 -13.67 -2.47
N ASN A 866 -2.19 -12.75 -3.42
CA ASN A 866 -2.41 -11.32 -3.21
C ASN A 866 -3.84 -10.92 -3.63
N PHE A 867 -4.57 -10.28 -2.73
CA PHE A 867 -5.98 -9.89 -2.90
C PHE A 867 -6.17 -8.38 -3.02
N ASN A 868 -5.12 -7.62 -3.29
CA ASN A 868 -5.22 -6.18 -3.52
C ASN A 868 -6.16 -5.84 -4.69
N ALA A 869 -7.17 -5.02 -4.43
CA ALA A 869 -8.28 -4.74 -5.35
C ALA A 869 -7.90 -3.91 -6.59
N TYR A 870 -6.67 -3.38 -6.65
CA TYR A 870 -6.16 -2.63 -7.77
C TYR A 870 -5.55 -3.57 -8.82
N GLN A 871 -6.16 -3.61 -10.01
CA GLN A 871 -5.70 -4.41 -11.15
C GLN A 871 -4.22 -4.19 -11.52
N TYR A 872 -3.62 -3.05 -11.15
CA TYR A 872 -2.24 -2.68 -11.44
C TYR A 872 -1.20 -3.07 -10.37
N MET A 873 -1.60 -3.65 -9.23
CA MET A 873 -0.67 -4.09 -8.19
C MET A 873 -0.01 -5.44 -8.55
N TYR A 874 1.03 -5.81 -7.80
CA TYR A 874 1.84 -7.01 -8.00
C TYR A 874 2.06 -7.73 -6.65
N LEU A 875 2.26 -9.04 -6.65
CA LEU A 875 2.93 -9.73 -5.55
C LEU A 875 4.43 -9.59 -5.78
N TYR A 876 5.20 -9.18 -4.77
CA TYR A 876 6.67 -9.03 -4.84
C TYR A 876 7.33 -9.73 -3.65
N ILE A 877 7.90 -10.91 -3.85
CA ILE A 877 8.53 -11.70 -2.78
C ILE A 877 10.03 -11.73 -3.03
N ALA A 878 10.82 -11.16 -2.12
CA ALA A 878 12.28 -11.26 -2.17
C ALA A 878 12.76 -12.68 -1.91
N GLU A 879 12.15 -13.38 -0.95
CA GLU A 879 12.50 -14.75 -0.56
C GLU A 879 11.32 -15.37 0.22
N ILE A 880 11.11 -16.67 0.11
CA ILE A 880 10.24 -17.45 0.99
C ILE A 880 11.05 -18.55 1.67
N GLU A 881 11.01 -18.59 2.99
CA GLU A 881 11.65 -19.65 3.77
C GLU A 881 10.60 -20.54 4.42
N VAL A 882 10.75 -21.86 4.31
CA VAL A 882 9.80 -22.84 4.86
C VAL A 882 10.55 -23.79 5.78
N TYR A 883 10.01 -24.03 6.98
CA TYR A 883 10.64 -24.86 8.00
C TYR A 883 9.64 -25.90 8.55
N GLY A 884 10.06 -27.15 8.55
CA GLY A 884 9.22 -28.30 8.88
C GLY A 884 10.02 -29.58 9.01
N ASN A 885 9.36 -30.63 9.52
CA ASN A 885 9.92 -31.97 9.63
C ASN A 885 9.30 -32.89 8.56
N THR A 886 9.98 -33.96 8.18
CA THR A 886 9.43 -34.99 7.27
C THR A 886 8.15 -35.57 7.88
N SER A 887 7.04 -35.54 7.13
CA SER A 887 5.77 -36.05 7.66
C SER A 887 5.83 -37.57 7.83
N THR A 888 5.33 -38.07 8.97
CA THR A 888 5.28 -39.50 9.30
C THR A 888 3.92 -40.13 9.01
N SER A 889 2.97 -39.35 8.50
CA SER A 889 1.61 -39.79 8.21
C SER A 889 1.52 -40.47 6.83
N PRO A 890 0.91 -41.67 6.71
CA PRO A 890 0.71 -42.31 5.41
C PRO A 890 -0.27 -41.50 4.54
N LEU A 891 0.08 -41.32 3.26
CA LEU A 891 -0.76 -40.65 2.27
C LEU A 891 -2.16 -41.31 2.19
N PRO A 892 -3.26 -40.52 2.16
CA PRO A 892 -4.57 -41.04 1.81
C PRO A 892 -4.53 -41.63 0.38
N PRO A 893 -5.13 -42.80 0.12
CA PRO A 893 -5.17 -43.36 -1.22
C PRO A 893 -5.96 -42.43 -2.16
N SER A 894 -5.43 -42.22 -3.36
CA SER A 894 -6.10 -41.45 -4.40
C SER A 894 -7.43 -42.11 -4.83
N PRO A 895 -8.48 -41.32 -5.12
CA PRO A 895 -9.74 -41.86 -5.60
C PRO A 895 -9.53 -42.56 -6.97
N PRO A 896 -10.21 -43.70 -7.22
CA PRO A 896 -9.95 -44.51 -8.40
C PRO A 896 -10.37 -43.79 -9.70
N PRO A 897 -9.63 -43.98 -10.81
CA PRO A 897 -10.02 -43.44 -12.11
C PRO A 897 -11.38 -43.99 -12.58
N ARG A 898 -12.21 -43.14 -13.19
CA ARG A 898 -13.44 -43.55 -13.86
C ARG A 898 -13.10 -44.46 -15.06
N PRO A 899 -13.79 -45.60 -15.26
CA PRO A 899 -13.42 -46.58 -16.28
C PRO A 899 -13.66 -46.06 -17.71
N PRO A 900 -12.80 -46.41 -18.69
CA PRO A 900 -13.00 -46.11 -20.10
C PRO A 900 -13.99 -47.09 -20.76
N TRP A 901 -14.64 -46.64 -21.84
CA TRP A 901 -15.52 -47.46 -22.68
C TRP A 901 -14.71 -48.46 -23.54
N PRO A 902 -15.29 -49.65 -23.89
CA PRO A 902 -14.55 -50.73 -24.51
C PRO A 902 -14.25 -50.48 -26.00
N SER A 903 -13.11 -50.99 -26.47
CA SER A 903 -12.69 -51.01 -27.88
C SER A 903 -12.45 -52.45 -28.38
N PRO A 904 -12.43 -52.69 -29.72
CA PRO A 904 -12.60 -54.04 -30.30
C PRO A 904 -11.39 -55.01 -30.16
N PRO A 905 -11.56 -56.32 -30.49
CA PRO A 905 -10.62 -57.39 -30.12
C PRO A 905 -9.32 -57.45 -30.94
N PRO A 906 -8.29 -58.20 -30.48
CA PRO A 906 -6.88 -57.94 -30.81
C PRO A 906 -6.34 -58.67 -32.05
N ARG A 907 -5.13 -58.25 -32.49
CA ARG A 907 -4.26 -59.03 -33.40
C ARG A 907 -2.99 -59.53 -32.69
N PRO A 908 -2.31 -60.58 -33.20
CA PRO A 908 -1.41 -61.43 -32.41
C PRO A 908 0.04 -60.89 -32.29
N PRO A 909 0.82 -61.38 -31.31
CA PRO A 909 2.18 -60.93 -31.05
C PRO A 909 3.25 -61.63 -31.93
N PRO A 910 4.35 -60.94 -32.30
CA PRO A 910 5.59 -61.57 -32.76
C PRO A 910 6.41 -62.19 -31.60
N PRO A 911 7.33 -63.13 -31.88
CA PRO A 911 7.98 -63.97 -30.87
C PRO A 911 9.17 -63.32 -30.13
N PRO A 912 9.57 -63.84 -28.95
CA PRO A 912 10.61 -63.26 -28.12
C PRO A 912 12.04 -63.71 -28.52
N PRO A 913 13.03 -62.80 -28.57
CA PRO A 913 14.45 -63.16 -28.54
C PRO A 913 14.93 -63.49 -27.12
N THR A 914 15.73 -64.55 -26.99
CA THR A 914 16.29 -65.11 -25.75
C THR A 914 17.44 -64.29 -25.15
N PRO A 915 17.75 -64.45 -23.84
CA PRO A 915 18.64 -63.55 -23.10
C PRO A 915 20.15 -63.87 -23.26
N PRO A 916 21.02 -62.85 -23.32
CA PRO A 916 22.45 -62.99 -23.04
C PRO A 916 22.74 -63.02 -21.53
N SER A 917 23.67 -63.89 -21.12
CA SER A 917 24.17 -64.03 -19.75
C SER A 917 25.04 -62.85 -19.27
N PRO A 918 25.34 -62.72 -17.96
CA PRO A 918 25.93 -61.52 -17.39
C PRO A 918 27.41 -61.31 -17.76
N ALA A 919 27.76 -60.05 -18.04
CA ALA A 919 29.12 -59.58 -18.25
C ALA A 919 29.54 -58.62 -17.09
N PRO A 920 30.85 -58.38 -16.88
CA PRO A 920 31.41 -57.91 -15.60
C PRO A 920 30.94 -56.50 -15.17
N PRO A 921 31.11 -56.11 -13.89
CA PRO A 921 30.80 -54.77 -13.44
C PRO A 921 31.66 -53.73 -14.18
N ALA A 922 31.03 -53.03 -15.12
CA ALA A 922 31.65 -51.94 -15.85
C ALA A 922 31.98 -50.76 -14.89
N PRO A 923 32.99 -49.92 -15.20
CA PRO A 923 33.51 -48.95 -14.25
C PRO A 923 32.46 -47.95 -13.78
N ARG A 924 32.67 -47.46 -12.55
CA ARG A 924 31.96 -46.31 -11.97
C ARG A 924 31.75 -45.23 -13.06
N PRO A 925 30.50 -44.78 -13.32
CA PRO A 925 30.25 -43.72 -14.28
C PRO A 925 31.17 -42.52 -13.98
N PRO A 926 31.80 -41.91 -14.99
CA PRO A 926 32.54 -40.68 -14.78
C PRO A 926 31.64 -39.68 -14.06
N ARG A 927 32.24 -38.89 -13.17
CA ARG A 927 31.64 -37.63 -12.71
C ARG A 927 31.13 -36.91 -13.96
N PRO A 928 29.85 -36.48 -14.04
CA PRO A 928 29.42 -35.65 -15.16
C PRO A 928 30.43 -34.51 -15.29
N PRO A 929 31.04 -34.30 -16.47
CA PRO A 929 31.84 -33.13 -16.64
C PRO A 929 30.91 -31.94 -16.40
N THR A 930 31.41 -30.92 -15.72
CA THR A 930 30.84 -29.58 -15.82
C THR A 930 31.11 -29.08 -17.23
N VAL A 931 30.32 -29.58 -18.19
CA VAL A 931 30.36 -29.11 -19.57
C VAL A 931 29.71 -27.72 -19.54
N GLY A 932 30.53 -26.69 -19.73
CA GLY A 932 30.03 -25.33 -19.96
C GLY A 932 29.23 -25.26 -21.27
N ASN A 933 28.69 -24.09 -21.57
CA ASN A 933 27.89 -23.84 -22.78
C ASN A 933 28.47 -24.56 -24.03
N LEU A 934 27.74 -25.56 -24.55
CA LEU A 934 28.11 -26.36 -25.73
C LEU A 934 28.18 -25.53 -27.01
N ALA A 935 27.47 -24.40 -27.06
CA ALA A 935 27.47 -23.48 -28.18
C ALA A 935 28.65 -22.50 -28.14
N LEU A 936 29.32 -22.32 -26.99
CA LEU A 936 30.42 -21.37 -26.84
C LEU A 936 31.58 -21.71 -27.80
N GLY A 937 31.99 -20.73 -28.61
CA GLY A 937 33.02 -20.84 -29.65
C GLY A 937 32.64 -21.74 -30.84
N LYS A 938 31.36 -22.08 -31.02
CA LYS A 938 30.89 -22.91 -32.15
C LYS A 938 30.64 -22.09 -33.41
N VAL A 939 30.35 -22.80 -34.51
CA VAL A 939 29.98 -22.16 -35.78
C VAL A 939 28.48 -21.92 -35.78
N ALA A 940 28.11 -20.66 -35.98
CA ALA A 940 26.74 -20.22 -36.11
C ALA A 940 26.49 -19.62 -37.50
N TYR A 941 25.26 -19.82 -38.00
CA TYR A 941 24.79 -19.49 -39.34
C TYR A 941 23.48 -18.71 -39.23
N VAL A 942 23.19 -17.86 -40.21
CA VAL A 942 21.97 -17.04 -40.25
C VAL A 942 21.42 -16.94 -41.67
N SER A 943 20.11 -16.71 -41.79
CA SER A 943 19.43 -16.54 -43.09
C SER A 943 19.85 -15.27 -43.85
N SER A 944 20.29 -14.24 -43.13
CA SER A 944 20.79 -12.98 -43.71
C SER A 944 21.61 -12.20 -42.66
N LEU A 945 22.53 -11.32 -43.10
CA LEU A 945 23.34 -10.46 -42.23
C LEU A 945 23.24 -8.99 -42.65
N ARG A 946 23.40 -8.07 -41.69
CA ARG A 946 23.69 -6.65 -41.95
C ARG A 946 25.14 -6.34 -41.58
N ASN A 947 25.78 -5.44 -42.34
CA ASN A 947 27.22 -5.11 -42.35
C ASN A 947 27.89 -4.68 -41.01
N ARG A 948 27.22 -4.79 -39.86
CA ARG A 948 27.70 -4.40 -38.52
C ARG A 948 27.47 -5.47 -37.44
N TYR A 949 27.09 -6.68 -37.83
CA TYR A 949 26.80 -7.82 -36.95
C TYR A 949 27.44 -9.07 -37.55
N SER A 950 27.96 -9.98 -36.72
CA SER A 950 28.51 -11.27 -37.18
C SER A 950 27.54 -12.41 -36.90
N ALA A 951 27.65 -13.51 -37.65
CA ALA A 951 26.97 -14.75 -37.29
C ALA A 951 27.56 -15.40 -36.04
N SER A 952 28.84 -15.13 -35.73
CA SER A 952 29.58 -15.67 -34.57
C SER A 952 29.26 -15.03 -33.24
N ASP A 953 28.61 -13.87 -33.23
CA ASP A 953 28.38 -13.10 -32.00
C ASP A 953 27.57 -13.90 -30.96
N PRO A 954 26.48 -14.64 -31.31
CA PRO A 954 25.62 -15.30 -30.32
C PRO A 954 26.15 -16.63 -29.78
N VAL A 955 27.45 -16.83 -29.91
CA VAL A 955 28.19 -18.00 -29.45
C VAL A 955 29.58 -17.58 -28.93
N ASP A 956 29.82 -16.28 -28.69
CA ASP A 956 31.09 -15.76 -28.19
C ASP A 956 31.13 -15.66 -26.64
N GLY A 957 29.98 -15.83 -25.98
CA GLY A 957 29.83 -15.75 -24.52
C GLY A 957 29.66 -14.32 -23.99
N ASN A 958 29.40 -13.34 -24.85
CA ASN A 958 29.32 -11.92 -24.51
C ASN A 958 27.93 -11.34 -24.80
N LEU A 959 27.12 -11.17 -23.76
CA LEU A 959 25.77 -10.60 -23.87
C LEU A 959 25.70 -9.15 -24.43
N LEU A 960 26.85 -8.51 -24.69
CA LEU A 960 26.95 -7.18 -25.29
C LEU A 960 27.07 -7.19 -26.82
N THR A 961 27.45 -8.32 -27.43
CA THR A 961 27.42 -8.51 -28.89
C THR A 961 26.03 -9.01 -29.32
N SER A 962 25.78 -9.14 -30.63
CA SER A 962 24.55 -9.77 -31.14
C SER A 962 24.63 -10.06 -32.63
N SER A 963 23.96 -11.12 -33.07
CA SER A 963 23.65 -11.31 -34.48
C SER A 963 22.24 -10.88 -34.82
N ASN A 964 22.03 -10.65 -36.11
CA ASN A 964 20.72 -10.37 -36.66
C ASN A 964 20.48 -11.25 -37.90
N SER A 965 19.22 -11.63 -38.12
CA SER A 965 18.73 -12.04 -39.44
C SER A 965 17.40 -11.36 -39.73
N GLY A 966 17.21 -10.82 -40.94
CA GLY A 966 16.06 -9.95 -41.18
C GLY A 966 16.13 -9.02 -42.39
N GLY A 967 14.97 -8.54 -42.83
CA GLY A 967 14.82 -7.67 -44.00
C GLY A 967 13.66 -8.08 -44.91
N SER A 968 13.38 -7.24 -45.92
CA SER A 968 12.32 -7.45 -46.92
C SER A 968 12.55 -8.65 -47.84
N ASP A 969 13.82 -9.02 -48.03
CA ASP A 969 14.25 -9.93 -49.10
C ASP A 969 14.56 -11.35 -48.55
N ASP A 970 14.47 -11.53 -47.24
CA ASP A 970 14.67 -12.80 -46.54
C ASP A 970 13.28 -13.35 -46.12
N PRO A 971 12.77 -14.42 -46.74
CA PRO A 971 11.43 -14.92 -46.47
C PRO A 971 11.28 -15.67 -45.14
N ALA A 972 12.37 -16.01 -44.43
CA ALA A 972 12.32 -16.82 -43.21
C ALA A 972 13.52 -16.52 -42.29
N LYS A 973 13.30 -15.70 -41.27
CA LYS A 973 14.40 -15.19 -40.43
C LYS A 973 14.83 -16.23 -39.40
N TRP A 974 16.05 -16.77 -39.52
CA TRP A 974 16.57 -17.75 -38.56
C TRP A 974 18.05 -17.54 -38.23
N LEU A 975 18.45 -18.14 -37.11
CA LEU A 975 19.84 -18.33 -36.66
C LEU A 975 20.00 -19.78 -36.22
N SER A 976 21.10 -20.43 -36.59
CA SER A 976 21.34 -21.86 -36.35
C SER A 976 22.77 -22.11 -35.89
N VAL A 977 22.97 -22.90 -34.84
CA VAL A 977 24.28 -23.25 -34.28
C VAL A 977 24.60 -24.73 -34.54
N ASP A 978 25.77 -25.01 -35.10
CA ASP A 978 26.33 -26.36 -35.18
C ASP A 978 27.16 -26.67 -33.93
N LEU A 979 26.67 -27.56 -33.07
CA LEU A 979 27.38 -27.97 -31.86
C LEU A 979 28.64 -28.81 -32.15
N GLY A 980 28.87 -29.20 -33.42
CA GLY A 980 30.02 -29.98 -33.89
C GLY A 980 29.97 -31.48 -33.53
N GLY A 981 28.84 -31.94 -33.00
CA GLY A 981 28.61 -33.33 -32.57
C GLY A 981 27.14 -33.54 -32.20
N VAL A 982 26.75 -34.79 -31.91
CA VAL A 982 25.38 -35.12 -31.48
C VAL A 982 25.30 -35.16 -29.95
N TRP A 983 24.38 -34.38 -29.39
CA TRP A 983 24.22 -34.16 -27.95
C TRP A 983 22.78 -34.45 -27.52
N ASP A 984 22.62 -35.05 -26.34
CA ASP A 984 21.33 -35.14 -25.65
C ASP A 984 21.13 -33.84 -24.86
N ILE A 985 20.43 -32.88 -25.48
CA ILE A 985 20.28 -31.50 -24.99
C ILE A 985 19.15 -31.45 -23.97
N HIS A 986 19.44 -30.94 -22.77
CA HIS A 986 18.48 -30.84 -21.67
C HIS A 986 18.11 -29.40 -21.30
N ARG A 987 18.87 -28.39 -21.77
CA ARG A 987 18.55 -26.97 -21.58
C ARG A 987 19.13 -26.11 -22.69
N ILE A 988 18.38 -25.13 -23.15
CA ILE A 988 18.81 -24.07 -24.07
C ILE A 988 18.43 -22.72 -23.45
N LEU A 989 19.31 -21.73 -23.56
CA LEU A 989 19.04 -20.33 -23.25
C LEU A 989 19.19 -19.52 -24.54
N VAL A 990 18.24 -18.63 -24.82
CA VAL A 990 18.33 -17.69 -25.95
C VAL A 990 18.23 -16.27 -25.42
N TRP A 991 19.34 -15.55 -25.37
CA TRP A 991 19.41 -14.17 -24.87
C TRP A 991 18.97 -13.19 -25.97
N PRO A 992 17.92 -12.38 -25.75
CA PRO A 992 17.57 -11.29 -26.66
C PRO A 992 18.58 -10.13 -26.57
N TYR A 993 18.74 -9.35 -27.64
CA TYR A 993 19.62 -8.18 -27.59
C TYR A 993 19.07 -7.09 -26.67
N GLN A 994 19.80 -6.84 -25.58
CA GLN A 994 19.37 -6.01 -24.45
C GLN A 994 19.36 -4.49 -24.72
N TYR A 995 20.08 -3.99 -25.72
CA TYR A 995 20.17 -2.55 -25.98
C TYR A 995 19.06 -2.00 -26.89
N CYS A 996 18.53 -2.82 -27.79
CA CYS A 996 17.43 -2.46 -28.67
C CYS A 996 16.79 -3.72 -29.25
N CYS A 997 15.68 -3.55 -29.96
CA CYS A 997 15.29 -4.49 -31.02
C CYS A 997 14.86 -5.89 -30.53
N TRP A 998 14.97 -6.19 -29.23
CA TRP A 998 14.39 -7.34 -28.53
C TRP A 998 12.95 -7.66 -28.93
N TYR A 999 12.15 -6.62 -29.22
CA TYR A 999 10.73 -6.72 -29.54
C TYR A 999 10.48 -7.42 -30.88
N TYR A 1000 11.51 -7.64 -31.71
CA TYR A 1000 11.41 -8.49 -32.88
C TYR A 1000 11.32 -9.98 -32.49
N ASN A 1001 11.88 -10.40 -31.36
CA ASN A 1001 11.85 -11.77 -30.86
C ASN A 1001 10.51 -12.16 -30.19
N LYS A 1002 9.42 -11.42 -30.41
CA LYS A 1002 8.10 -11.70 -29.80
C LYS A 1002 7.41 -12.97 -30.32
N ASN A 1003 7.80 -13.42 -31.51
CA ASN A 1003 7.19 -14.54 -32.24
C ASN A 1003 8.30 -15.48 -32.74
N ILE A 1004 9.04 -16.09 -31.81
CA ILE A 1004 10.13 -17.02 -32.13
C ILE A 1004 9.85 -18.44 -31.66
N GLU A 1005 10.45 -19.39 -32.36
CA GLU A 1005 10.50 -20.79 -31.98
C GLU A 1005 11.93 -21.32 -31.97
N VAL A 1006 12.17 -22.35 -31.16
CA VAL A 1006 13.44 -23.05 -31.10
C VAL A 1006 13.23 -24.50 -31.52
N ARG A 1007 14.11 -24.96 -32.40
CA ARG A 1007 14.13 -26.31 -32.95
C ARG A 1007 15.48 -26.98 -32.70
N VAL A 1008 15.42 -28.28 -32.47
CA VAL A 1008 16.60 -29.13 -32.21
C VAL A 1008 16.53 -30.34 -33.13
N GLY A 1009 17.66 -30.74 -33.72
CA GLY A 1009 17.71 -32.00 -34.45
C GLY A 1009 19.01 -32.27 -35.18
N LEU A 1010 18.95 -33.22 -36.10
CA LEU A 1010 20.10 -33.72 -36.86
C LEU A 1010 20.18 -33.16 -38.29
N ARG A 1011 19.12 -32.50 -38.78
CA ARG A 1011 19.12 -31.92 -40.11
C ARG A 1011 20.01 -30.67 -40.13
N ASN A 1012 20.97 -30.66 -41.05
CA ASN A 1012 21.85 -29.52 -41.30
C ASN A 1012 21.04 -28.28 -41.70
N ILE A 1013 21.32 -27.15 -41.04
CA ILE A 1013 20.79 -25.82 -41.33
C ILE A 1013 21.98 -24.85 -41.34
N SER A 1014 22.65 -24.75 -42.48
CA SER A 1014 23.94 -24.04 -42.66
C SER A 1014 23.92 -22.97 -43.75
N SER A 1015 22.94 -23.01 -44.66
CA SER A 1015 22.77 -22.04 -45.74
C SER A 1015 21.31 -21.61 -45.88
N VAL A 1016 21.06 -20.51 -46.58
CA VAL A 1016 19.69 -19.98 -46.82
C VAL A 1016 18.80 -21.01 -47.52
N ASP A 1017 19.37 -21.88 -48.36
CA ASP A 1017 18.64 -22.95 -49.05
C ASP A 1017 18.10 -24.03 -48.08
N ASP A 1018 18.74 -24.21 -46.92
CA ASP A 1018 18.30 -25.14 -45.87
C ASP A 1018 17.04 -24.65 -45.12
N THR A 1019 16.54 -23.44 -45.39
CA THR A 1019 15.37 -22.81 -44.74
C THR A 1019 14.17 -23.74 -44.63
N TYR A 1020 13.80 -24.43 -45.70
CA TYR A 1020 12.65 -25.34 -45.71
C TYR A 1020 12.90 -26.62 -44.89
N ALA A 1021 14.17 -26.96 -44.64
CA ALA A 1021 14.55 -28.12 -43.85
C ALA A 1021 14.47 -27.87 -42.32
N ILE A 1022 14.35 -26.61 -41.88
CA ILE A 1022 14.18 -26.23 -40.47
C ILE A 1022 12.99 -26.94 -39.83
N GLY A 1023 11.87 -27.05 -40.56
CA GLY A 1023 10.66 -27.74 -40.10
C GLY A 1023 10.86 -29.23 -39.78
N ASN A 1024 11.90 -29.86 -40.31
CA ASN A 1024 12.23 -31.27 -40.07
C ASN A 1024 12.98 -31.49 -38.74
N ASN A 1025 13.57 -30.43 -38.15
CA ASN A 1025 14.10 -30.47 -36.80
C ASN A 1025 12.95 -30.27 -35.80
N GLN A 1026 12.98 -31.01 -34.69
CA GLN A 1026 11.90 -31.05 -33.70
C GLN A 1026 11.70 -29.66 -33.09
N GLN A 1027 10.48 -29.17 -33.12
CA GLN A 1027 10.10 -28.00 -32.33
C GLN A 1027 10.10 -28.35 -30.85
N VAL A 1028 10.98 -27.69 -30.10
CA VAL A 1028 11.13 -27.90 -28.66
C VAL A 1028 10.53 -26.77 -27.84
N TRP A 1029 10.35 -25.58 -28.44
CA TRP A 1029 9.73 -24.42 -27.80
C TRP A 1029 9.16 -23.42 -28.81
N LYS A 1030 8.14 -22.66 -28.41
CA LYS A 1030 7.49 -21.60 -29.21
C LYS A 1030 6.91 -20.54 -28.30
N GLN A 1031 7.04 -19.27 -28.68
CA GLN A 1031 6.34 -18.15 -28.06
C GLN A 1031 5.50 -17.40 -29.10
N ASN A 1032 4.20 -17.24 -28.83
CA ASN A 1032 3.29 -16.37 -29.60
C ASN A 1032 3.00 -15.11 -28.77
N GLY A 1033 3.27 -13.92 -29.30
CA GLY A 1033 3.20 -12.67 -28.53
C GLY A 1033 2.25 -11.60 -29.10
N SER A 1034 1.22 -11.26 -28.34
CA SER A 1034 0.53 -9.96 -28.42
C SER A 1034 1.03 -9.06 -27.28
N THR A 1035 1.74 -7.97 -27.59
CA THR A 1035 2.14 -6.95 -26.60
C THR A 1035 2.23 -5.54 -27.19
N PRO A 1036 1.42 -4.61 -26.69
CA PRO A 1036 1.75 -3.19 -26.59
C PRO A 1036 1.78 -2.76 -25.11
N GLY A 1037 2.94 -2.35 -24.58
CA GLY A 1037 3.01 -1.86 -23.19
C GLY A 1037 4.32 -2.02 -22.41
N ASN A 1038 5.48 -2.24 -23.04
CA ASN A 1038 6.76 -2.10 -22.36
C ASN A 1038 7.81 -1.47 -23.31
N PRO A 1039 8.43 -0.32 -22.97
CA PRO A 1039 9.54 0.26 -23.72
C PRO A 1039 10.86 -0.51 -23.56
N ASP A 1040 11.06 -1.15 -22.41
CA ASP A 1040 12.38 -1.66 -21.99
C ASP A 1040 12.63 -3.10 -22.47
N ALA A 1041 13.89 -3.40 -22.79
CA ALA A 1041 14.30 -4.72 -23.21
C ALA A 1041 14.24 -5.76 -22.07
N PRO A 1042 13.86 -7.02 -22.37
CA PRO A 1042 14.21 -8.16 -21.54
C PRO A 1042 15.73 -8.26 -21.46
N THR A 1043 16.23 -8.30 -20.23
CA THR A 1043 17.61 -8.66 -19.89
C THR A 1043 17.80 -10.17 -19.87
N ASP A 1044 16.70 -10.93 -19.76
CA ASP A 1044 16.71 -12.34 -19.39
C ASP A 1044 16.59 -13.25 -20.63
N PRO A 1045 17.17 -14.45 -20.62
CA PRO A 1045 17.09 -15.38 -21.73
C PRO A 1045 15.75 -16.11 -21.75
N PHE A 1046 15.32 -16.52 -22.94
CA PHE A 1046 14.29 -17.54 -23.07
C PHE A 1046 14.85 -18.88 -22.57
N VAL A 1047 14.44 -19.30 -21.37
CA VAL A 1047 14.87 -20.56 -20.74
C VAL A 1047 14.04 -21.73 -21.26
N ILE A 1048 14.68 -22.67 -21.92
CA ILE A 1048 14.05 -23.82 -22.58
C ILE A 1048 14.61 -25.09 -21.95
N ASN A 1049 13.87 -25.67 -21.00
CA ASN A 1049 14.26 -26.91 -20.33
C ASN A 1049 13.62 -28.10 -21.04
N LEU A 1050 14.43 -29.09 -21.43
CA LEU A 1050 14.00 -30.25 -22.21
C LEU A 1050 14.02 -31.50 -21.32
N GLN A 1051 12.83 -31.96 -20.95
CA GLN A 1051 12.61 -33.17 -20.16
C GLN A 1051 11.48 -34.01 -20.81
N PRO A 1052 11.79 -35.17 -21.43
CA PRO A 1052 13.13 -35.75 -21.60
C PRO A 1052 14.04 -34.88 -22.49
N ALA A 1053 15.36 -35.10 -22.37
CA ALA A 1053 16.35 -34.44 -23.22
C ALA A 1053 16.13 -34.79 -24.70
N VAL A 1054 16.41 -33.84 -25.60
CA VAL A 1054 16.22 -33.99 -27.05
C VAL A 1054 17.58 -34.15 -27.72
N THR A 1055 17.77 -35.25 -28.45
CA THR A 1055 19.00 -35.54 -29.19
C THR A 1055 19.11 -34.66 -30.44
N GLY A 1056 20.21 -33.92 -30.58
CA GLY A 1056 20.45 -33.06 -31.73
C GLY A 1056 21.89 -32.60 -31.88
N ARG A 1057 22.23 -32.14 -33.09
CA ARG A 1057 23.49 -31.46 -33.43
C ARG A 1057 23.27 -29.97 -33.73
N TRP A 1058 22.09 -29.65 -34.26
CA TRP A 1058 21.71 -28.31 -34.70
C TRP A 1058 20.67 -27.74 -33.75
N VAL A 1059 20.89 -26.50 -33.31
CA VAL A 1059 19.93 -25.70 -32.54
C VAL A 1059 19.59 -24.46 -33.35
N THR A 1060 18.33 -24.33 -33.76
CA THR A 1060 17.87 -23.27 -34.67
C THR A 1060 16.79 -22.44 -33.99
N VAL A 1061 16.98 -21.12 -33.94
CA VAL A 1061 15.98 -20.13 -33.54
C VAL A 1061 15.39 -19.51 -34.80
N GLN A 1062 14.06 -19.50 -34.93
CA GLN A 1062 13.37 -18.96 -36.10
C GLN A 1062 12.28 -17.97 -35.68
N ASN A 1063 12.23 -16.80 -36.32
CA ASN A 1063 11.07 -15.91 -36.22
C ASN A 1063 10.01 -16.35 -37.23
N PHE A 1064 8.82 -16.72 -36.75
CA PHE A 1064 7.73 -17.22 -37.59
C PHE A 1064 6.68 -16.15 -37.92
N ASN A 1065 6.97 -14.87 -37.64
CA ASN A 1065 6.08 -13.76 -37.97
C ASN A 1065 5.96 -13.58 -39.51
N ALA A 1066 4.73 -13.59 -40.03
CA ALA A 1066 4.42 -13.46 -41.45
C ALA A 1066 4.71 -12.06 -42.06
N TYR A 1067 5.09 -11.07 -41.24
CA TYR A 1067 5.44 -9.74 -41.73
C TYR A 1067 6.79 -9.70 -42.47
N GLN A 1068 6.77 -9.23 -43.71
CA GLN A 1068 7.97 -9.07 -44.57
C GLN A 1068 9.10 -8.22 -43.95
N TYR A 1069 8.80 -7.36 -42.97
CA TYR A 1069 9.79 -6.55 -42.25
C TYR A 1069 10.14 -7.08 -40.84
N ALA A 1070 9.87 -8.34 -40.54
CA ALA A 1070 10.34 -8.98 -39.32
C ALA A 1070 11.87 -9.17 -39.31
N TYR A 1071 12.45 -9.16 -38.11
CA TYR A 1071 13.87 -9.44 -37.84
C TYR A 1071 13.98 -10.48 -36.70
N LEU A 1072 15.16 -11.02 -36.50
CA LEU A 1072 15.57 -11.82 -35.36
C LEU A 1072 16.85 -11.17 -34.82
N TYR A 1073 16.93 -10.93 -33.51
CA TYR A 1073 18.06 -10.23 -32.87
C TYR A 1073 18.47 -10.96 -31.58
N ILE A 1074 19.49 -11.81 -31.66
CA ILE A 1074 19.95 -12.65 -30.56
C ILE A 1074 21.31 -12.14 -30.08
N ALA A 1075 21.45 -11.94 -28.77
CA ALA A 1075 22.71 -11.59 -28.13
C ALA A 1075 23.62 -12.82 -28.00
N GLU A 1076 23.10 -13.90 -27.42
CA GLU A 1076 23.84 -15.14 -27.11
C GLU A 1076 22.87 -16.34 -27.11
N ILE A 1077 23.36 -17.52 -27.47
CA ILE A 1077 22.67 -18.80 -27.30
C ILE A 1077 23.55 -19.72 -26.45
N GLU A 1078 22.99 -20.21 -25.36
CA GLU A 1078 23.66 -21.23 -24.55
C GLU A 1078 22.95 -22.57 -24.67
N VAL A 1079 23.73 -23.64 -24.85
CA VAL A 1079 23.19 -25.00 -25.00
C VAL A 1079 23.86 -25.92 -23.99
N TYR A 1080 23.05 -26.70 -23.26
CA TYR A 1080 23.52 -27.60 -22.22
C TYR A 1080 22.95 -29.00 -22.46
N GLY A 1081 23.84 -29.98 -22.49
CA GLY A 1081 23.55 -31.35 -22.86
C GLY A 1081 24.71 -32.29 -22.53
N ASN A 1082 24.42 -33.59 -22.62
CA ASN A 1082 25.43 -34.64 -22.49
C ASN A 1082 25.78 -35.22 -23.88
N THR A 1083 26.94 -35.85 -24.03
CA THR A 1083 27.26 -36.58 -25.26
C THR A 1083 26.22 -37.68 -25.51
N SER A 1084 25.64 -37.71 -26.70
CA SER A 1084 24.62 -38.72 -26.99
C SER A 1084 25.24 -40.12 -26.99
N ARG A 1085 24.53 -41.08 -26.37
CA ARG A 1085 24.96 -42.49 -26.32
C ARG A 1085 24.42 -43.33 -27.47
N ARG A 1086 23.75 -42.72 -28.44
CA ARG A 1086 23.27 -43.38 -29.67
C ARG A 1086 23.73 -42.54 -30.89
N PRO A 1087 24.39 -43.16 -31.88
CA PRO A 1087 24.74 -42.50 -33.13
C PRO A 1087 23.51 -42.23 -34.01
#